data_AF-A0A5C5G8K1-F1
#
_entry.id   AF-A0A5C5G8K1-F1
#
_cell.length_a   1.000
_cell.length_b   1.000
_cell.length_c   1.000
_cell.angle_alpha   90.00
_cell.angle_beta   90.00
_cell.angle_gamma   90.00
#
_symmetry.space_group_name_H-M   'P 1'
#
loop_
_entity.id
_entity.type
_entity.pdbx_description
1 polymer ?
#
loop_
_entity_poly.entity_id
_entity_poly.type
_entity_poly.pdbx_seq_one_letter_code
_entity_poly.pdbx_strand_id
1 'polypeptide(L)'
;MDGGRSDPPNMGKTGQAASGGPLGMRWFETHAPALLEQGYEPLPIRRGQKAPAVSRWSQVTIDAARVEQWARDYPACGIGLRTGTLVGLDIDILDPDLAHQAQTLAFERLGTTLIRVGQWPKRLLLYRTEQPFPKIDVKPLEVLGAGQQFVAFGQHPGTGRPYGWPLGETPLDVPLDELPGVDQDGMTAFVAEARAFIPEMSRPGARSGSGRKTGRSGGARASGIVRDGAGKVVDGRDDWLSRIAYHAVHDALDRDDDLGPDRIAETVWERFLASTDLSRPRQDGGRAWSFGDALKKVCEKLRLQARGVLPPRQSASIEADYVAPSLSADQARATLETEIAAFCRTVLDHHSAESPVEPVPIGLRATTGLGKSTIARRQFMELRGKLEALGLPHRFLVFAPSHALAEETAEAWRELGLRAAVLRGHERMHPVLKAPMCRDTEAMRAALNAGADPQTTVCAGQGGLTCSHFHDWLKQSNRDEVRAADVVVAPYDALYTGFAVDASTIAAIIVDEGCWARAVRTTTSLNVEALTIDLLPRLGVGMEKRRAAIRRADHLALRQKLQRALGLSGTGPVRHDCLVEAGLSSRDCIEAIRMELSMMSDPGLIPCLTGAARGAAFAAAARNERLRSLARAWQLAANLLDSGGEASAQLRVELDGESHSIKMIGAVAIDDDLVDKPVLHLDATLRDDIATRLLPGLKTRIIEAAAPHMSLHLVTGRFGKSAIVPDDRAAPDENARRGRNLSDCVDQVRWHTRRLAPGTILVVTYKAIEDAFSDIPGVVTGHFNALAGLDGFRDVRGIFIIGRPLPRDSQLPAPCAALFDLVADGEYRWQTSAVRMRDGSSRAVRVLRHDDEVAEIVRAAICDDELIQDIGRGRGVNRTEADPLEVHVLADVALPLVHDSVVNWDSVKPDIVQRMLLAGVAVDSPADAVALHPHLFDNEKQAQKAFERAGFKRQIPYNIYRGMSLKSAAYRRSGRGRSWQTALWLDRDVGVARAEIEVALGPLSGWKSE
;
A
#
# COMPACT_ATOMS: atom_id res chain seq x y z
N MET A 1 -18.50 -20.19 -82.93
CA MET A 1 -18.50 -21.62 -83.31
C MET A 1 -18.20 -22.39 -82.06
N ASP A 2 -19.18 -23.21 -81.67
CA ASP A 2 -19.22 -24.33 -80.72
C ASP A 2 -18.34 -24.26 -79.45
N GLY A 3 -18.88 -24.29 -78.23
CA GLY A 3 -20.15 -24.84 -77.76
C GLY A 3 -19.91 -26.10 -76.93
N GLY A 4 -19.39 -25.92 -75.70
CA GLY A 4 -19.17 -27.02 -74.76
C GLY A 4 -19.11 -26.50 -73.33
N ARG A 5 -20.25 -26.55 -72.63
CA ARG A 5 -20.34 -26.38 -71.17
C ARG A 5 -19.98 -27.71 -70.52
N SER A 6 -18.90 -27.75 -69.76
CA SER A 6 -18.56 -28.81 -68.82
C SER A 6 -18.78 -28.32 -67.40
N ASP A 7 -19.76 -28.90 -66.72
CA ASP A 7 -19.87 -28.82 -65.26
C ASP A 7 -18.66 -29.52 -64.61
N PRO A 8 -18.02 -28.94 -63.59
CA PRO A 8 -16.97 -29.63 -62.84
C PRO A 8 -17.54 -30.44 -61.66
N PRO A 9 -16.82 -31.48 -61.23
CA PRO A 9 -17.36 -32.58 -60.44
C PRO A 9 -17.32 -32.34 -58.92
N ASN A 10 -18.26 -33.03 -58.27
CA ASN A 10 -18.42 -33.39 -56.87
C ASN A 10 -17.10 -33.41 -56.04
N MET A 11 -16.93 -32.46 -55.11
CA MET A 11 -15.95 -32.53 -54.02
C MET A 11 -16.60 -33.02 -52.72
N GLY A 12 -15.92 -33.97 -52.09
CA GLY A 12 -16.40 -34.77 -50.98
C GLY A 12 -16.76 -33.99 -49.72
N LYS A 13 -17.79 -34.51 -49.05
CA LYS A 13 -18.26 -34.15 -47.73
C LYS A 13 -17.20 -34.43 -46.66
N THR A 14 -16.61 -33.40 -46.07
CA THR A 14 -16.18 -33.39 -44.65
C THR A 14 -16.20 -31.92 -44.20
N GLY A 15 -17.00 -31.59 -43.19
CA GLY A 15 -17.11 -30.21 -42.68
C GLY A 15 -18.55 -29.71 -42.56
N GLN A 16 -19.34 -30.32 -41.67
CA GLN A 16 -20.53 -29.70 -41.09
C GLN A 16 -21.11 -30.61 -39.99
N ALA A 17 -20.66 -30.43 -38.74
CA ALA A 17 -21.39 -30.85 -37.54
C ALA A 17 -20.79 -30.28 -36.25
N ALA A 18 -20.84 -28.97 -36.02
CA ALA A 18 -20.57 -28.43 -34.68
C ALA A 18 -21.32 -27.12 -34.31
N SER A 19 -22.27 -26.67 -35.12
CA SER A 19 -23.07 -25.49 -34.81
C SER A 19 -24.47 -25.59 -35.42
N GLY A 20 -25.44 -26.06 -34.61
CA GLY A 20 -26.88 -25.93 -34.89
C GLY A 20 -27.54 -27.15 -35.55
N GLY A 21 -27.92 -28.15 -34.75
CA GLY A 21 -28.85 -29.21 -35.18
C GLY A 21 -30.32 -28.87 -34.84
N PRO A 22 -31.30 -29.19 -35.71
CA PRO A 22 -32.72 -28.91 -35.46
C PRO A 22 -33.33 -29.78 -34.34
N LEU A 23 -34.53 -29.40 -33.88
CA LEU A 23 -35.39 -30.18 -33.00
C LEU A 23 -35.56 -31.62 -33.53
N GLY A 24 -34.93 -32.61 -32.88
CA GLY A 24 -34.99 -34.03 -33.28
C GLY A 24 -33.67 -34.80 -33.20
N MET A 25 -32.55 -34.14 -32.91
CA MET A 25 -31.21 -34.75 -32.89
C MET A 25 -31.02 -35.78 -31.74
N ARG A 26 -30.57 -36.99 -32.08
CA ARG A 26 -30.28 -38.09 -31.14
C ARG A 26 -28.85 -37.99 -30.59
N TRP A 27 -28.56 -36.88 -29.88
CA TRP A 27 -27.23 -36.50 -29.39
C TRP A 27 -26.50 -37.63 -28.65
N PHE A 28 -27.17 -38.26 -27.68
CA PHE A 28 -26.54 -39.28 -26.84
C PHE A 28 -26.19 -40.54 -27.65
N GLU A 29 -27.10 -41.01 -28.48
CA GLU A 29 -26.86 -42.18 -29.35
C GLU A 29 -25.70 -41.94 -30.32
N THR A 30 -25.62 -40.76 -30.92
CA THR A 30 -24.63 -40.46 -31.96
C THR A 30 -23.21 -40.28 -31.41
N HIS A 31 -23.05 -39.67 -30.24
CA HIS A 31 -21.73 -39.20 -29.78
C HIS A 31 -21.22 -39.87 -28.50
N ALA A 32 -22.07 -40.49 -27.68
CA ALA A 32 -21.62 -41.11 -26.43
C ALA A 32 -20.62 -42.27 -26.63
N PRO A 33 -20.77 -43.17 -27.62
CA PRO A 33 -19.78 -44.24 -27.84
C PRO A 33 -18.38 -43.70 -28.14
N ALA A 34 -18.29 -42.72 -29.05
CA ALA A 34 -17.02 -42.08 -29.40
C ALA A 34 -16.37 -41.37 -28.20
N LEU A 35 -17.16 -40.70 -27.36
CA LEU A 35 -16.64 -40.06 -26.14
C LEU A 35 -16.07 -41.08 -25.14
N LEU A 36 -16.68 -42.26 -25.04
CA LEU A 36 -16.17 -43.34 -24.20
C LEU A 36 -14.84 -43.88 -24.74
N GLU A 37 -14.71 -44.04 -26.05
CA GLU A 37 -13.46 -44.44 -26.71
C GLU A 37 -12.33 -43.42 -26.48
N GLN A 38 -12.68 -42.12 -26.45
CA GLN A 38 -11.77 -41.02 -26.10
C GLN A 38 -11.44 -40.94 -24.60
N GLY A 39 -11.89 -41.91 -23.79
CA GLY A 39 -11.60 -41.99 -22.36
C GLY A 39 -12.52 -41.18 -21.44
N TYR A 40 -13.53 -40.50 -21.99
CA TYR A 40 -14.50 -39.75 -21.19
C TYR A 40 -15.64 -40.65 -20.70
N GLU A 41 -16.32 -40.23 -19.64
CA GLU A 41 -17.45 -40.97 -19.06
C GLU A 41 -18.80 -40.28 -19.34
N PRO A 42 -19.50 -40.61 -20.44
CA PRO A 42 -20.71 -39.92 -20.86
C PRO A 42 -21.96 -40.36 -20.08
N LEU A 43 -22.80 -39.38 -19.73
CA LEU A 43 -24.07 -39.53 -19.02
C LEU A 43 -25.23 -38.89 -19.80
N PRO A 44 -26.39 -39.56 -19.93
CA PRO A 44 -27.53 -38.98 -20.61
C PRO A 44 -28.17 -37.87 -19.76
N ILE A 45 -28.19 -36.64 -20.26
CA ILE A 45 -28.74 -35.45 -19.59
C ILE A 45 -30.14 -35.14 -20.12
N ARG A 46 -31.10 -34.96 -19.21
CA ARG A 46 -32.47 -34.58 -19.59
C ARG A 46 -32.47 -33.26 -20.36
N ARG A 47 -33.23 -33.22 -21.46
CA ARG A 47 -33.28 -32.06 -22.35
C ARG A 47 -33.68 -30.78 -21.61
N GLY A 48 -32.93 -29.70 -21.83
CA GLY A 48 -33.17 -28.40 -21.20
C GLY A 48 -32.96 -28.39 -19.69
N GLN A 49 -32.36 -29.44 -19.12
CA GLN A 49 -32.00 -29.54 -17.70
C GLN A 49 -30.50 -29.80 -17.58
N LYS A 50 -29.96 -29.64 -16.37
CA LYS A 50 -28.57 -29.99 -16.02
C LYS A 50 -28.51 -31.29 -15.21
N ALA A 51 -29.50 -32.17 -15.34
CA ALA A 51 -29.66 -33.36 -14.51
C ALA A 51 -29.59 -34.66 -15.34
N PRO A 52 -28.81 -35.66 -14.91
CA PRO A 52 -28.80 -36.98 -15.53
C PRO A 52 -30.18 -37.65 -15.52
N ALA A 53 -30.50 -38.36 -16.60
CA ALA A 53 -31.72 -39.14 -16.74
C ALA A 53 -31.70 -40.40 -15.86
N VAL A 54 -30.49 -40.91 -15.56
CA VAL A 54 -30.23 -42.13 -14.80
C VAL A 54 -30.03 -41.87 -13.30
N SER A 55 -30.43 -42.84 -12.47
CA SER A 55 -30.28 -42.77 -11.02
C SER A 55 -28.88 -43.22 -10.56
N ARG A 56 -28.42 -42.75 -9.40
CA ARG A 56 -27.08 -43.06 -8.83
C ARG A 56 -25.91 -42.88 -9.82
N TRP A 57 -26.05 -41.91 -10.71
CA TRP A 57 -25.13 -41.62 -11.83
C TRP A 57 -23.67 -41.35 -11.39
N SER A 58 -23.46 -40.88 -10.16
CA SER A 58 -22.12 -40.62 -9.62
C SER A 58 -21.36 -41.88 -9.22
N GLN A 59 -22.02 -43.04 -9.12
CA GLN A 59 -21.45 -44.30 -8.64
C GLN A 59 -21.56 -45.45 -9.67
N VAL A 60 -22.31 -45.26 -10.74
CA VAL A 60 -22.53 -46.31 -11.75
C VAL A 60 -21.27 -46.54 -12.58
N THR A 61 -20.90 -47.77 -12.88
CA THR A 61 -19.84 -48.04 -13.86
C THR A 61 -20.31 -47.64 -15.25
N ILE A 62 -19.50 -46.88 -15.98
CA ILE A 62 -19.78 -46.41 -17.34
C ILE A 62 -18.82 -47.16 -18.27
N ASP A 63 -19.31 -48.23 -18.88
CA ASP A 63 -18.60 -49.06 -19.85
C ASP A 63 -19.35 -49.10 -21.19
N ALA A 64 -18.78 -49.75 -22.21
CA ALA A 64 -19.34 -49.79 -23.55
C ALA A 64 -20.76 -50.37 -23.56
N ALA A 65 -20.99 -51.48 -22.84
CA ALA A 65 -22.30 -52.09 -22.72
C ALA A 65 -23.34 -51.15 -22.11
N ARG A 66 -22.94 -50.36 -21.10
CA ARG A 66 -23.81 -49.37 -20.46
C ARG A 66 -24.14 -48.21 -21.39
N VAL A 67 -23.13 -47.68 -22.10
CA VAL A 67 -23.32 -46.58 -23.05
C VAL A 67 -24.22 -47.00 -24.21
N GLU A 68 -24.03 -48.21 -24.75
CA GLU A 68 -24.92 -48.78 -25.78
C GLU A 68 -26.36 -48.96 -25.28
N GLN A 69 -26.54 -49.36 -24.02
CA GLN A 69 -27.87 -49.43 -23.42
C GLN A 69 -28.49 -48.03 -23.33
N TRP A 70 -27.78 -47.05 -22.78
CA TRP A 70 -28.29 -45.69 -22.64
C TRP A 70 -28.50 -44.97 -23.97
N ALA A 71 -27.72 -45.30 -25.01
CA ALA A 71 -27.96 -44.84 -26.38
C ALA A 71 -29.33 -45.28 -26.91
N ARG A 72 -29.78 -46.48 -26.55
CA ARG A 72 -31.12 -46.99 -26.90
C ARG A 72 -32.23 -46.41 -26.04
N ASP A 73 -31.99 -46.31 -24.73
CA ASP A 73 -33.00 -45.87 -23.75
C ASP A 73 -33.20 -44.34 -23.74
N TYR A 74 -32.15 -43.57 -24.03
CA TYR A 74 -32.11 -42.10 -23.94
C TYR A 74 -31.53 -41.41 -25.18
N PRO A 75 -31.91 -41.79 -26.41
CA PRO A 75 -31.20 -41.38 -27.63
C PRO A 75 -31.17 -39.85 -27.83
N ALA A 76 -32.25 -39.15 -27.47
CA ALA A 76 -32.39 -37.70 -27.64
C ALA A 76 -31.93 -36.87 -26.42
N CYS A 77 -31.38 -37.50 -25.38
CA CYS A 77 -30.81 -36.76 -24.25
C CYS A 77 -29.54 -36.02 -24.67
N GLY A 78 -29.21 -34.93 -23.97
CA GLY A 78 -27.88 -34.33 -24.07
C GLY A 78 -26.82 -35.23 -23.45
N ILE A 79 -25.56 -34.85 -23.56
CA ILE A 79 -24.42 -35.56 -22.99
C ILE A 79 -23.78 -34.71 -21.90
N GLY A 80 -23.71 -35.26 -20.70
CA GLY A 80 -22.89 -34.77 -19.61
C GLY A 80 -21.65 -35.64 -19.47
N LEU A 81 -20.54 -35.06 -19.04
CA LEU A 81 -19.32 -35.79 -18.75
C LEU A 81 -19.15 -35.84 -17.24
N ARG A 82 -18.96 -37.06 -16.71
CA ARG A 82 -18.66 -37.26 -15.30
C ARG A 82 -17.23 -36.84 -14.99
N THR A 83 -17.05 -36.13 -13.89
CA THR A 83 -15.73 -35.68 -13.42
C THR A 83 -15.18 -36.62 -12.34
N GLY A 84 -13.86 -36.69 -12.27
CA GLY A 84 -13.08 -37.71 -11.57
C GLY A 84 -11.64 -37.60 -12.06
N THR A 85 -11.28 -38.43 -13.03
CA THR A 85 -10.07 -38.25 -13.85
C THR A 85 -10.17 -37.01 -14.73
N LEU A 86 -11.37 -36.69 -15.24
CA LEU A 86 -11.69 -35.41 -15.87
C LEU A 86 -11.95 -34.34 -14.80
N VAL A 87 -11.33 -33.17 -14.96
CA VAL A 87 -11.50 -32.00 -14.10
C VAL A 87 -12.07 -30.85 -14.93
N GLY A 88 -13.10 -30.18 -14.43
CA GLY A 88 -13.68 -29.01 -15.08
C GLY A 88 -13.47 -27.73 -14.26
N LEU A 89 -12.81 -26.72 -14.80
CA LEU A 89 -12.70 -25.39 -14.18
C LEU A 89 -13.80 -24.47 -14.72
N ASP A 90 -14.83 -24.23 -13.91
CA ASP A 90 -15.98 -23.36 -14.24
C ASP A 90 -15.71 -21.92 -13.79
N ILE A 91 -15.55 -21.04 -14.78
CA ILE A 91 -15.35 -19.60 -14.61
C ILE A 91 -16.73 -18.92 -14.73
N ASP A 92 -17.39 -18.74 -13.59
CA ASP A 92 -18.74 -18.16 -13.44
C ASP A 92 -18.72 -16.63 -13.33
N ILE A 93 -17.95 -15.97 -14.20
CA ILE A 93 -17.74 -14.51 -14.17
C ILE A 93 -18.59 -13.83 -15.24
N LEU A 94 -19.29 -12.76 -14.85
CA LEU A 94 -20.16 -11.97 -15.75
C LEU A 94 -19.48 -10.73 -16.35
N ASP A 95 -18.28 -10.37 -15.87
CA ASP A 95 -17.42 -9.38 -16.52
C ASP A 95 -16.49 -10.09 -17.53
N PRO A 96 -16.52 -9.73 -18.82
CA PRO A 96 -15.78 -10.44 -19.85
C PRO A 96 -14.28 -10.21 -19.79
N ASP A 97 -13.82 -9.08 -19.26
CA ASP A 97 -12.39 -8.76 -19.11
C ASP A 97 -11.81 -9.67 -18.02
N LEU A 98 -12.48 -9.75 -16.86
CA LEU A 98 -12.10 -10.62 -15.75
C LEU A 98 -12.20 -12.12 -16.11
N ALA A 99 -13.25 -12.50 -16.85
CA ALA A 99 -13.41 -13.89 -17.30
C ALA A 99 -12.31 -14.30 -18.29
N HIS A 100 -11.86 -13.38 -19.15
CA HIS A 100 -10.72 -13.62 -20.04
C HIS A 100 -9.42 -13.67 -19.27
N GLN A 101 -9.17 -12.73 -18.35
CA GLN A 101 -7.97 -12.72 -17.50
C GLN A 101 -7.82 -14.01 -16.68
N ALA A 102 -8.92 -14.54 -16.12
CA ALA A 102 -8.92 -15.83 -15.42
C ALA A 102 -8.60 -17.01 -16.34
N GLN A 103 -9.07 -16.99 -17.60
CA GLN A 103 -8.72 -18.00 -18.59
C GLN A 103 -7.24 -17.91 -19.00
N THR A 104 -6.74 -16.70 -19.27
CA THR A 104 -5.33 -16.50 -19.64
C THR A 104 -4.41 -17.00 -18.55
N LEU A 105 -4.68 -16.65 -17.29
CA LEU A 105 -3.93 -17.18 -16.16
C LEU A 105 -4.01 -18.71 -16.08
N ALA A 106 -5.18 -19.30 -16.35
CA ALA A 106 -5.33 -20.76 -16.35
C ALA A 106 -4.48 -21.41 -17.44
N PHE A 107 -4.40 -20.80 -18.62
CA PHE A 107 -3.55 -21.28 -19.70
C PHE A 107 -2.06 -21.19 -19.36
N GLU A 108 -1.64 -20.09 -18.76
CA GLU A 108 -0.25 -19.89 -18.33
C GLU A 108 0.17 -20.86 -17.21
N ARG A 109 -0.73 -21.14 -16.25
CA ARG A 109 -0.42 -21.96 -15.06
C ARG A 109 -0.66 -23.45 -15.26
N LEU A 110 -1.71 -23.80 -15.99
CA LEU A 110 -2.25 -25.17 -16.06
C LEU A 110 -2.16 -25.74 -17.48
N GLY A 111 -1.76 -24.94 -18.47
CA GLY A 111 -1.74 -25.31 -19.88
C GLY A 111 -3.03 -24.93 -20.62
N THR A 112 -2.87 -24.66 -21.93
CA THR A 112 -3.97 -24.40 -22.86
C THR A 112 -4.84 -25.64 -23.03
N THR A 113 -6.16 -25.46 -23.08
CA THR A 113 -7.11 -26.58 -23.12
C THR A 113 -8.45 -26.22 -23.78
N LEU A 114 -9.31 -27.23 -23.92
CA LEU A 114 -10.68 -27.11 -24.43
C LEU A 114 -11.52 -26.13 -23.60
N ILE A 115 -12.23 -25.23 -24.29
CA ILE A 115 -13.13 -24.24 -23.70
C ILE A 115 -14.57 -24.57 -24.09
N ARG A 116 -15.48 -24.60 -23.12
CA ARG A 116 -16.92 -24.75 -23.34
C ARG A 116 -17.71 -23.56 -22.82
N VAL A 117 -18.54 -22.96 -23.68
CA VAL A 117 -19.38 -21.81 -23.35
C VAL A 117 -20.86 -22.17 -23.49
N GLY A 118 -21.62 -21.97 -22.42
CA GLY A 118 -23.10 -22.06 -22.45
C GLY A 118 -23.79 -20.69 -22.41
N GLN A 119 -23.27 -19.80 -21.56
CA GLN A 119 -23.74 -18.43 -21.40
C GLN A 119 -22.53 -17.50 -21.29
N TRP A 120 -22.11 -16.92 -22.41
CA TRP A 120 -20.99 -15.96 -22.44
C TRP A 120 -21.26 -14.78 -21.49
N PRO A 121 -20.27 -14.27 -20.73
CA PRO A 121 -18.83 -14.58 -20.78
C PRO A 121 -18.36 -15.75 -19.88
N LYS A 122 -19.29 -16.48 -19.26
CA LYS A 122 -18.97 -17.67 -18.44
C LYS A 122 -18.42 -18.79 -19.33
N ARG A 123 -17.44 -19.53 -18.82
CA ARG A 123 -16.73 -20.57 -19.58
C ARG A 123 -16.23 -21.67 -18.66
N LEU A 124 -16.18 -22.89 -19.19
CA LEU A 124 -15.63 -24.07 -18.53
C LEU A 124 -14.38 -24.52 -19.28
N LEU A 125 -13.28 -24.74 -18.56
CA LEU A 125 -12.02 -25.28 -19.08
C LEU A 125 -11.85 -26.73 -18.63
N LEU A 126 -11.32 -27.60 -19.49
CA LEU A 126 -11.15 -29.03 -19.17
C LEU A 126 -9.70 -29.38 -18.83
N TYR A 127 -9.47 -30.22 -17.85
CA TYR A 127 -8.14 -30.72 -17.49
C TYR A 127 -8.24 -32.19 -17.13
N ARG A 128 -7.11 -32.90 -17.03
CA ARG A 128 -7.06 -34.25 -16.48
C ARG A 128 -6.30 -34.30 -15.17
N THR A 129 -6.58 -35.30 -14.35
CA THR A 129 -5.79 -35.59 -13.16
C THR A 129 -5.54 -37.08 -13.02
N GLU A 130 -4.37 -37.45 -12.52
CA GLU A 130 -4.03 -38.85 -12.21
C GLU A 130 -4.63 -39.30 -10.88
N GLN A 131 -4.86 -38.36 -9.96
CA GLN A 131 -5.40 -38.61 -8.63
C GLN A 131 -6.69 -37.81 -8.42
N PRO A 132 -7.87 -38.42 -8.64
CA PRO A 132 -9.15 -37.74 -8.49
C PRO A 132 -9.33 -37.12 -7.09
N PHE A 133 -9.68 -35.83 -7.05
CA PHE A 133 -9.86 -35.06 -5.81
C PHE A 133 -11.27 -34.46 -5.69
N PRO A 134 -11.74 -34.10 -4.47
CA PRO A 134 -13.06 -33.48 -4.27
C PRO A 134 -13.20 -32.11 -4.96
N LYS A 135 -14.44 -31.64 -5.15
CA LYS A 135 -14.69 -30.33 -5.75
C LYS A 135 -14.09 -29.17 -4.94
N ILE A 136 -13.60 -28.14 -5.61
CA ILE A 136 -13.12 -26.89 -5.00
C ILE A 136 -14.09 -25.77 -5.40
N ASP A 137 -14.76 -25.12 -4.45
CA ASP A 137 -15.86 -24.19 -4.74
C ASP A 137 -15.57 -22.80 -4.15
N VAL A 138 -15.11 -21.88 -4.99
CA VAL A 138 -14.64 -20.54 -4.60
C VAL A 138 -15.24 -19.49 -5.54
N LYS A 139 -16.55 -19.24 -5.40
CA LYS A 139 -17.38 -18.40 -6.31
C LYS A 139 -16.90 -16.96 -6.59
N PRO A 140 -16.46 -16.63 -7.82
CA PRO A 140 -17.08 -17.12 -9.05
C PRO A 140 -16.32 -18.24 -9.76
N LEU A 141 -15.32 -18.88 -9.14
CA LEU A 141 -14.60 -20.01 -9.72
C LEU A 141 -15.04 -21.32 -9.04
N GLU A 142 -15.28 -22.38 -9.81
CA GLU A 142 -15.59 -23.72 -9.28
C GLU A 142 -14.80 -24.79 -10.04
N VAL A 143 -14.07 -25.64 -9.32
CA VAL A 143 -13.38 -26.81 -9.86
C VAL A 143 -14.23 -28.05 -9.62
N LEU A 144 -14.73 -28.63 -10.71
CA LEU A 144 -15.50 -29.85 -10.75
C LEU A 144 -14.55 -31.05 -10.69
N GLY A 145 -14.32 -31.54 -9.47
CA GLY A 145 -13.56 -32.77 -9.19
C GLY A 145 -14.45 -34.02 -9.12
N ALA A 146 -14.00 -35.07 -8.42
CA ALA A 146 -14.67 -36.36 -8.35
C ALA A 146 -16.15 -36.27 -7.94
N GLY A 147 -16.99 -37.03 -8.67
CA GLY A 147 -18.42 -37.19 -8.37
C GLY A 147 -19.31 -36.01 -8.81
N GLN A 148 -18.78 -35.08 -9.61
CA GLN A 148 -19.58 -34.04 -10.28
C GLN A 148 -19.82 -34.42 -11.75
N GLN A 149 -20.55 -33.56 -12.47
CA GLN A 149 -20.68 -33.63 -13.93
C GLN A 149 -20.95 -32.24 -14.49
N PHE A 150 -20.65 -32.05 -15.77
CA PHE A 150 -21.11 -30.90 -16.53
C PHE A 150 -21.69 -31.33 -17.87
N VAL A 151 -22.58 -30.51 -18.43
CA VAL A 151 -23.15 -30.75 -19.75
C VAL A 151 -22.13 -30.33 -20.82
N ALA A 152 -21.64 -31.29 -21.60
CA ALA A 152 -20.72 -31.08 -22.72
C ALA A 152 -21.50 -30.76 -24.02
N PHE A 153 -22.55 -31.54 -24.31
CA PHE A 153 -23.41 -31.35 -25.48
C PHE A 153 -24.88 -31.34 -25.08
N GLY A 154 -25.65 -30.37 -25.55
CA GLY A 154 -27.07 -30.26 -25.24
C GLY A 154 -27.55 -28.82 -25.13
N GLN A 155 -28.81 -28.61 -24.77
CA GLN A 155 -29.45 -27.29 -24.69
C GLN A 155 -29.27 -26.67 -23.29
N HIS A 156 -28.74 -25.45 -23.22
CA HIS A 156 -28.57 -24.70 -21.98
C HIS A 156 -29.93 -24.12 -21.50
N PRO A 157 -30.32 -24.35 -20.23
CA PRO A 157 -31.66 -24.01 -19.72
C PRO A 157 -31.96 -22.50 -19.72
N GLY A 158 -30.96 -21.66 -19.45
CA GLY A 158 -31.17 -20.21 -19.32
C GLY A 158 -31.16 -19.46 -20.66
N THR A 159 -30.40 -19.96 -21.64
CA THR A 159 -30.24 -19.29 -22.95
C THR A 159 -31.13 -19.93 -24.02
N GLY A 160 -31.61 -21.16 -23.79
CA GLY A 160 -32.38 -21.93 -24.76
C GLY A 160 -31.57 -22.43 -25.96
N ARG A 161 -30.25 -22.26 -25.94
CA ARG A 161 -29.33 -22.56 -27.06
C ARG A 161 -28.40 -23.72 -26.72
N PRO A 162 -27.82 -24.42 -27.71
CA PRO A 162 -26.80 -25.44 -27.45
C PRO A 162 -25.57 -24.87 -26.74
N TYR A 163 -24.89 -25.69 -25.92
CA TYR A 163 -23.52 -25.40 -25.50
C TYR A 163 -22.59 -25.40 -26.71
N GLY A 164 -21.63 -24.46 -26.74
CA GLY A 164 -20.66 -24.33 -27.82
C GLY A 164 -19.22 -24.48 -27.35
N TRP A 165 -18.36 -24.86 -28.29
CA TRP A 165 -16.92 -25.00 -28.13
C TRP A 165 -16.23 -23.94 -29.00
N PRO A 166 -15.94 -22.75 -28.44
CA PRO A 166 -15.49 -21.61 -29.23
C PRO A 166 -14.19 -21.84 -30.01
N LEU A 167 -13.32 -22.76 -29.61
CA LEU A 167 -12.06 -23.03 -30.34
C LEU A 167 -12.22 -24.08 -31.46
N GLY A 168 -13.42 -24.58 -31.70
CA GLY A 168 -13.69 -25.60 -32.73
C GLY A 168 -13.42 -27.02 -32.25
N GLU A 169 -12.33 -27.24 -31.52
CA GLU A 169 -12.01 -28.54 -30.90
C GLU A 169 -12.97 -28.88 -29.76
N THR A 170 -13.37 -30.15 -29.70
CA THR A 170 -14.30 -30.67 -28.70
C THR A 170 -13.75 -31.96 -28.06
N PRO A 171 -14.40 -32.47 -26.99
CA PRO A 171 -14.05 -33.79 -26.44
C PRO A 171 -14.21 -34.98 -27.42
N LEU A 172 -14.80 -34.78 -28.60
CA LEU A 172 -14.82 -35.79 -29.66
C LEU A 172 -13.50 -35.86 -30.43
N ASP A 173 -12.76 -34.76 -30.46
CA ASP A 173 -11.54 -34.57 -31.24
C ASP A 173 -10.28 -34.79 -30.37
N VAL A 174 -10.36 -34.46 -29.07
CA VAL A 174 -9.23 -34.53 -28.13
C VAL A 174 -9.47 -35.59 -27.06
N PRO A 175 -8.68 -36.68 -27.04
CA PRO A 175 -8.69 -37.70 -25.98
C PRO A 175 -8.48 -37.13 -24.57
N LEU A 176 -9.02 -37.79 -23.54
CA LEU A 176 -8.89 -37.34 -22.14
C LEU A 176 -7.42 -37.27 -21.66
N ASP A 177 -6.57 -38.19 -22.10
CA ASP A 177 -5.17 -38.29 -21.71
C ASP A 177 -4.27 -37.21 -22.35
N GLU A 178 -4.70 -36.62 -23.46
CA GLU A 178 -4.05 -35.48 -24.11
C GLU A 178 -4.36 -34.13 -23.42
N LEU A 179 -5.37 -34.06 -22.54
CA LEU A 179 -5.63 -32.84 -21.77
C LEU A 179 -4.46 -32.55 -20.81
N PRO A 180 -4.19 -31.26 -20.49
CA PRO A 180 -3.15 -30.92 -19.53
C PRO A 180 -3.42 -31.51 -18.14
N GLY A 181 -2.38 -32.05 -17.51
CA GLY A 181 -2.44 -32.68 -16.19
C GLY A 181 -2.42 -31.66 -15.05
N VAL A 182 -3.34 -31.79 -14.10
CA VAL A 182 -3.44 -30.97 -12.89
C VAL A 182 -3.58 -31.82 -11.64
N ASP A 183 -3.17 -31.27 -10.50
CA ASP A 183 -3.41 -31.85 -9.17
C ASP A 183 -4.20 -30.87 -8.27
N GLN A 184 -4.56 -31.33 -7.07
CA GLN A 184 -5.39 -30.55 -6.16
C GLN A 184 -4.68 -29.28 -5.67
N ASP A 185 -3.38 -29.35 -5.39
CA ASP A 185 -2.62 -28.23 -4.83
C ASP A 185 -2.40 -27.14 -5.90
N GLY A 186 -2.08 -27.51 -7.14
CA GLY A 186 -1.97 -26.60 -8.28
C GLY A 186 -3.29 -25.91 -8.62
N MET A 187 -4.41 -26.63 -8.61
CA MET A 187 -5.74 -26.02 -8.81
C MET A 187 -6.10 -25.06 -7.67
N THR A 188 -5.74 -25.39 -6.43
CA THR A 188 -5.98 -24.51 -5.27
C THR A 188 -5.15 -23.23 -5.36
N ALA A 189 -3.87 -23.35 -5.74
CA ALA A 189 -2.99 -22.20 -5.95
C ALA A 189 -3.49 -21.30 -7.08
N PHE A 190 -3.89 -21.88 -8.22
CA PHE A 190 -4.49 -21.13 -9.33
C PHE A 190 -5.75 -20.39 -8.89
N VAL A 191 -6.68 -21.06 -8.19
CA VAL A 191 -7.92 -20.42 -7.74
C VAL A 191 -7.63 -19.25 -6.79
N ALA A 192 -6.67 -19.40 -5.88
CA ALA A 192 -6.26 -18.32 -4.99
C ALA A 192 -5.66 -17.12 -5.75
N GLU A 193 -4.81 -17.39 -6.74
CA GLU A 193 -4.22 -16.35 -7.60
C GLU A 193 -5.26 -15.64 -8.46
N ALA A 194 -6.13 -16.41 -9.14
CA ALA A 194 -7.20 -15.87 -9.97
C ALA A 194 -8.18 -15.01 -9.15
N ARG A 195 -8.41 -15.38 -7.89
CA ARG A 195 -9.25 -14.61 -6.97
C ARG A 195 -8.67 -13.26 -6.58
N ALA A 196 -7.35 -13.10 -6.62
CA ALA A 196 -6.71 -11.85 -6.19
C ALA A 196 -7.12 -10.64 -7.03
N PHE A 197 -7.42 -10.82 -8.32
CA PHE A 197 -7.83 -9.74 -9.22
C PHE A 197 -9.33 -9.68 -9.52
N ILE A 198 -10.16 -10.61 -9.02
CA ILE A 198 -11.62 -10.59 -9.22
C ILE A 198 -12.27 -9.80 -8.07
N PRO A 199 -12.87 -8.62 -8.30
CA PRO A 199 -13.49 -7.81 -7.25
C PRO A 199 -14.68 -8.50 -6.59
N GLU A 200 -14.91 -8.22 -5.30
CA GLU A 200 -16.15 -8.62 -4.62
C GLU A 200 -17.39 -8.07 -5.35
N MET A 201 -18.23 -8.95 -5.89
CA MET A 201 -19.49 -8.56 -6.49
C MET A 201 -20.43 -7.98 -5.42
N SER A 202 -20.79 -6.70 -5.56
CA SER A 202 -21.75 -6.03 -4.68
C SER A 202 -23.12 -6.72 -4.73
N ARG A 203 -23.77 -6.88 -3.57
CA ARG A 203 -25.15 -7.35 -3.46
C ARG A 203 -26.09 -6.47 -4.31
N PRO A 204 -27.05 -7.02 -5.05
CA PRO A 204 -28.08 -6.22 -5.71
C PRO A 204 -28.93 -5.52 -4.63
N GLY A 205 -28.84 -4.20 -4.48
CA GLY A 205 -29.73 -3.47 -3.55
C GLY A 205 -29.33 -2.07 -3.07
N ALA A 206 -28.09 -1.60 -3.26
CA ALA A 206 -27.72 -0.25 -2.83
C ALA A 206 -28.10 0.80 -3.90
N ARG A 207 -29.19 1.54 -3.67
CA ARG A 207 -29.57 2.73 -4.47
C ARG A 207 -28.56 3.84 -4.19
N SER A 208 -27.71 4.19 -5.16
CA SER A 208 -26.95 5.45 -5.13
C SER A 208 -27.81 6.59 -5.67
N GLY A 209 -27.83 7.70 -4.94
CA GLY A 209 -28.59 8.90 -5.25
C GLY A 209 -28.15 9.58 -6.54
N SER A 210 -29.11 10.25 -7.17
CA SER A 210 -28.97 10.97 -8.44
C SER A 210 -27.97 12.13 -8.34
N GLY A 211 -26.82 11.99 -9.01
CA GLY A 211 -25.88 13.08 -9.30
C GLY A 211 -25.83 13.35 -10.81
N ARG A 212 -25.97 14.64 -11.17
CA ARG A 212 -26.16 15.18 -12.52
C ARG A 212 -24.91 14.96 -13.42
N LYS A 213 -25.14 14.58 -14.69
CA LYS A 213 -24.08 14.34 -15.71
C LYS A 213 -23.53 15.65 -16.30
N THR A 214 -22.21 15.82 -16.31
CA THR A 214 -21.46 16.63 -17.29
C THR A 214 -20.27 15.83 -17.84
N GLY A 215 -19.84 16.13 -19.06
CA GLY A 215 -19.26 15.19 -20.01
C GLY A 215 -17.73 15.02 -20.06
N ARG A 216 -17.35 13.79 -20.44
CA ARG A 216 -16.38 13.34 -21.47
C ARG A 216 -14.90 13.78 -21.42
N SER A 217 -14.05 12.87 -20.92
CA SER A 217 -12.74 12.50 -21.50
C SER A 217 -12.38 11.06 -21.09
N GLY A 218 -11.67 10.35 -21.98
CA GLY A 218 -11.52 8.90 -22.00
C GLY A 218 -10.45 8.37 -21.05
N GLY A 219 -10.88 7.47 -20.17
CA GLY A 219 -10.07 6.59 -19.33
C GLY A 219 -11.00 5.51 -18.82
N ALA A 220 -10.54 4.26 -18.74
CA ALA A 220 -11.36 3.09 -18.41
C ALA A 220 -12.10 3.29 -17.08
N ARG A 221 -13.35 3.78 -17.15
CA ARG A 221 -14.25 3.93 -16.00
C ARG A 221 -14.72 2.55 -15.56
N ALA A 222 -14.80 2.33 -14.25
CA ALA A 222 -15.60 1.27 -13.67
C ALA A 222 -16.99 1.25 -14.34
N SER A 223 -17.40 0.09 -14.87
CA SER A 223 -18.48 0.00 -15.86
C SER A 223 -19.83 0.42 -15.28
N GLY A 224 -20.50 1.37 -15.93
CA GLY A 224 -21.88 1.78 -15.64
C GLY A 224 -22.93 0.76 -16.09
N ILE A 225 -22.62 -0.53 -16.08
CA ILE A 225 -23.49 -1.61 -16.53
C ILE A 225 -24.25 -2.18 -15.33
N VAL A 226 -25.58 -2.07 -15.35
CA VAL A 226 -26.46 -2.58 -14.29
C VAL A 226 -27.10 -3.88 -14.75
N ARG A 227 -27.10 -4.89 -13.89
CA ARG A 227 -27.69 -6.22 -14.14
C ARG A 227 -28.88 -6.50 -13.22
N ASP A 228 -29.83 -7.29 -13.68
CA ASP A 228 -30.93 -7.81 -12.85
C ASP A 228 -30.51 -9.05 -12.03
N GLY A 229 -31.44 -9.57 -11.22
CA GLY A 229 -31.21 -10.78 -10.41
C GLY A 229 -30.99 -12.07 -11.23
N ALA A 230 -31.27 -12.06 -12.53
CA ALA A 230 -30.97 -13.16 -13.46
C ALA A 230 -29.63 -12.95 -14.20
N GLY A 231 -28.91 -11.86 -13.92
CA GLY A 231 -27.64 -11.52 -14.53
C GLY A 231 -27.74 -10.84 -15.90
N LYS A 232 -28.94 -10.49 -16.37
CA LYS A 232 -29.13 -9.77 -17.63
C LYS A 232 -28.86 -8.28 -17.48
N VAL A 233 -28.27 -7.67 -18.49
CA VAL A 233 -28.00 -6.22 -18.53
C VAL A 233 -29.31 -5.45 -18.71
N VAL A 234 -29.63 -4.60 -17.73
CA VAL A 234 -30.83 -3.75 -17.70
C VAL A 234 -30.53 -2.26 -17.87
N ASP A 235 -29.27 -1.85 -17.70
CA ASP A 235 -28.77 -0.49 -18.00
C ASP A 235 -27.30 -0.55 -18.48
N GLY A 236 -26.88 0.42 -19.30
CA GLY A 236 -25.55 0.41 -19.95
C GLY A 236 -25.45 -0.49 -21.19
N ARG A 237 -26.58 -0.72 -21.88
CA ARG A 237 -26.68 -1.69 -23.01
C ARG A 237 -25.76 -1.39 -24.20
N ASP A 238 -25.54 -0.11 -24.54
CA ASP A 238 -24.64 0.26 -25.66
C ASP A 238 -23.17 -0.06 -25.35
N ASP A 239 -22.74 0.27 -24.13
CA ASP A 239 -21.40 -0.05 -23.63
C ASP A 239 -21.20 -1.58 -23.57
N TRP A 240 -22.23 -2.31 -23.14
CA TRP A 240 -22.22 -3.77 -23.15
C TRP A 240 -22.10 -4.37 -24.55
N LEU A 241 -22.87 -3.86 -25.53
CA LEU A 241 -22.76 -4.30 -26.93
C LEU A 241 -21.37 -4.01 -27.51
N SER A 242 -20.79 -2.85 -27.18
CA SER A 242 -19.43 -2.47 -27.57
C SER A 242 -18.37 -3.40 -26.95
N ARG A 243 -18.52 -3.77 -25.67
CA ARG A 243 -17.65 -4.75 -24.98
C ARG A 243 -17.75 -6.14 -25.60
N ILE A 244 -18.96 -6.62 -25.92
CA ILE A 244 -19.15 -7.88 -26.63
C ILE A 244 -18.43 -7.85 -27.99
N ALA A 245 -18.58 -6.76 -28.75
CA ALA A 245 -17.91 -6.61 -30.05
C ALA A 245 -16.38 -6.61 -29.94
N TYR A 246 -15.84 -5.91 -28.94
CA TYR A 246 -14.41 -5.94 -28.62
C TYR A 246 -13.92 -7.37 -28.34
N HIS A 247 -14.64 -8.11 -27.50
CA HIS A 247 -14.36 -9.52 -27.23
C HIS A 247 -14.76 -10.48 -28.36
N ALA A 248 -15.46 -10.07 -29.40
CA ALA A 248 -15.72 -10.94 -30.55
C ALA A 248 -14.65 -10.78 -31.63
N VAL A 249 -14.17 -9.55 -31.84
CA VAL A 249 -13.11 -9.27 -32.80
C VAL A 249 -11.79 -9.89 -32.36
N HIS A 250 -11.39 -9.70 -31.11
CA HIS A 250 -10.19 -10.37 -30.59
C HIS A 250 -10.32 -11.90 -30.58
N ASP A 251 -11.53 -12.46 -30.39
CA ASP A 251 -11.72 -13.92 -30.46
C ASP A 251 -11.45 -14.42 -31.89
N ALA A 252 -11.80 -13.64 -32.91
CA ALA A 252 -11.54 -13.97 -34.31
C ALA A 252 -10.05 -13.81 -34.66
N LEU A 253 -9.39 -12.79 -34.11
CA LEU A 253 -7.94 -12.58 -34.27
C LEU A 253 -7.15 -13.72 -33.63
N ASP A 254 -7.51 -14.16 -32.42
CA ASP A 254 -6.84 -15.26 -31.71
C ASP A 254 -6.94 -16.60 -32.48
N ARG A 255 -7.95 -16.75 -33.35
CA ARG A 255 -8.16 -17.96 -34.17
C ARG A 255 -7.56 -17.91 -35.57
N ASP A 256 -7.00 -16.77 -35.97
CA ASP A 256 -6.61 -16.51 -37.35
C ASP A 256 -7.78 -16.73 -38.35
N ASP A 257 -9.01 -16.45 -37.91
CA ASP A 257 -10.23 -16.59 -38.72
C ASP A 257 -10.35 -15.46 -39.75
N ASP A 258 -11.09 -15.72 -40.84
CA ASP A 258 -11.55 -14.66 -41.74
C ASP A 258 -12.32 -13.57 -40.97
N LEU A 259 -11.85 -12.33 -41.03
CA LEU A 259 -12.39 -11.16 -40.29
C LEU A 259 -13.66 -10.60 -40.95
N GLY A 260 -14.50 -11.47 -41.51
CA GLY A 260 -15.79 -11.15 -42.08
C GLY A 260 -16.70 -10.44 -41.07
N PRO A 261 -17.04 -9.15 -41.27
CA PRO A 261 -17.78 -8.37 -40.27
C PRO A 261 -19.14 -8.97 -39.92
N ASP A 262 -19.83 -9.59 -40.89
CA ASP A 262 -21.15 -10.18 -40.70
C ASP A 262 -21.12 -11.40 -39.76
N ARG A 263 -20.14 -12.31 -39.93
CA ARG A 263 -19.99 -13.52 -39.09
C ARG A 263 -19.65 -13.17 -37.64
N ILE A 264 -18.78 -12.18 -37.44
CA ILE A 264 -18.47 -11.68 -36.09
C ILE A 264 -19.70 -10.97 -35.51
N ALA A 265 -20.43 -10.19 -36.31
CA ALA A 265 -21.65 -9.50 -35.88
C ALA A 265 -22.77 -10.47 -35.48
N GLU A 266 -22.89 -11.63 -36.12
CA GLU A 266 -23.80 -12.71 -35.70
C GLU A 266 -23.45 -13.15 -34.28
N THR A 267 -22.19 -13.50 -34.03
CA THR A 267 -21.72 -13.90 -32.69
C THR A 267 -21.98 -12.81 -31.65
N VAL A 268 -21.72 -11.55 -31.98
CA VAL A 268 -21.99 -10.39 -31.09
C VAL A 268 -23.48 -10.27 -30.80
N TRP A 269 -24.32 -10.37 -31.83
CA TRP A 269 -25.76 -10.25 -31.71
C TRP A 269 -26.34 -11.36 -30.84
N GLU A 270 -25.86 -12.59 -31.02
CA GLU A 270 -26.24 -13.74 -30.22
C GLU A 270 -25.88 -13.58 -28.74
N ARG A 271 -24.63 -13.19 -28.45
CA ARG A 271 -24.16 -12.90 -27.09
C ARG A 271 -25.01 -11.78 -26.47
N PHE A 272 -25.37 -10.75 -27.23
CA PHE A 272 -26.19 -9.64 -26.77
C PHE A 272 -27.62 -10.06 -26.42
N LEU A 273 -28.29 -10.82 -27.29
CA LEU A 273 -29.63 -11.38 -27.04
C LEU A 273 -29.67 -12.26 -25.78
N ALA A 274 -28.62 -13.06 -25.56
CA ALA A 274 -28.55 -13.98 -24.42
C ALA A 274 -28.28 -13.27 -23.08
N SER A 275 -27.68 -12.09 -23.09
CA SER A 275 -27.17 -11.42 -21.89
C SER A 275 -27.84 -10.08 -21.54
N THR A 276 -28.81 -9.62 -22.35
CA THR A 276 -29.42 -8.29 -22.22
C THR A 276 -30.94 -8.37 -22.11
N ASP A 277 -31.54 -7.51 -21.30
CA ASP A 277 -32.99 -7.27 -21.30
C ASP A 277 -33.37 -6.30 -22.42
N LEU A 278 -34.11 -6.81 -23.40
CA LEU A 278 -34.58 -6.07 -24.59
C LEU A 278 -36.08 -5.73 -24.54
N SER A 279 -36.73 -5.90 -23.39
CA SER A 279 -38.14 -5.54 -23.21
C SER A 279 -38.43 -4.06 -23.44
N ARG A 280 -37.41 -3.20 -23.32
CA ARG A 280 -37.50 -1.75 -23.50
C ARG A 280 -36.69 -1.29 -24.73
N PRO A 281 -37.24 -0.36 -25.54
CA PRO A 281 -36.51 0.24 -26.67
C PRO A 281 -35.40 1.19 -26.19
N ARG A 282 -34.59 1.71 -27.13
CA ARG A 282 -33.53 2.68 -26.83
C ARG A 282 -34.07 3.96 -26.16
N GLN A 283 -33.29 4.50 -25.23
CA GLN A 283 -33.58 5.79 -24.57
C GLN A 283 -33.67 6.94 -25.60
N ASP A 284 -32.83 6.91 -26.63
CA ASP A 284 -32.85 7.90 -27.71
C ASP A 284 -33.74 7.39 -28.86
N GLY A 285 -35.00 7.81 -28.87
CA GLY A 285 -35.86 7.74 -30.06
C GLY A 285 -36.69 6.46 -30.27
N GLY A 286 -36.86 5.59 -29.25
CA GLY A 286 -37.87 4.51 -29.28
C GLY A 286 -37.63 3.35 -30.23
N ARG A 287 -36.51 3.31 -30.96
CA ARG A 287 -36.12 2.22 -31.87
C ARG A 287 -35.65 0.98 -31.08
N ALA A 288 -36.05 -0.21 -31.53
CA ALA A 288 -35.54 -1.48 -31.03
C ALA A 288 -34.07 -1.72 -31.48
N TRP A 289 -33.29 -2.42 -30.66
CA TRP A 289 -31.95 -2.88 -31.01
C TRP A 289 -32.01 -3.86 -32.19
N SER A 290 -31.05 -3.80 -33.12
CA SER A 290 -31.00 -4.75 -34.23
C SER A 290 -29.59 -5.27 -34.51
N PHE A 291 -29.51 -6.32 -35.33
CA PHE A 291 -28.26 -6.86 -35.87
C PHE A 291 -27.34 -5.77 -36.47
N GLY A 292 -27.92 -4.75 -37.10
CA GLY A 292 -27.16 -3.62 -37.65
C GLY A 292 -26.38 -2.82 -36.60
N ASP A 293 -26.82 -2.79 -35.34
CA ASP A 293 -26.08 -2.17 -34.25
C ASP A 293 -24.84 -2.99 -33.87
N ALA A 294 -24.96 -4.32 -33.84
CA ALA A 294 -23.84 -5.23 -33.62
C ALA A 294 -22.82 -5.11 -34.75
N LEU A 295 -23.27 -5.14 -36.00
CA LEU A 295 -22.42 -4.96 -37.19
C LEU A 295 -21.66 -3.63 -37.14
N LYS A 296 -22.33 -2.53 -36.76
CA LYS A 296 -21.68 -1.23 -36.62
C LYS A 296 -20.55 -1.26 -35.58
N LYS A 297 -20.76 -1.88 -34.41
CA LYS A 297 -19.72 -2.00 -33.37
C LYS A 297 -18.56 -2.88 -33.83
N VAL A 298 -18.84 -3.98 -34.53
CA VAL A 298 -17.80 -4.86 -35.12
C VAL A 298 -16.96 -4.11 -36.15
N CYS A 299 -17.58 -3.45 -37.12
CA CYS A 299 -16.88 -2.64 -38.13
C CYS A 299 -16.02 -1.55 -37.49
N GLU A 300 -16.49 -0.93 -36.40
CA GLU A 300 -15.70 0.04 -35.63
C GLU A 300 -14.43 -0.60 -35.03
N LYS A 301 -14.54 -1.79 -34.40
CA LYS A 301 -13.37 -2.46 -33.81
C LYS A 301 -12.40 -3.00 -34.86
N LEU A 302 -12.91 -3.54 -35.98
CA LEU A 302 -12.07 -3.94 -37.11
C LEU A 302 -11.32 -2.75 -37.73
N ARG A 303 -11.94 -1.56 -37.80
CA ARG A 303 -11.24 -0.33 -38.22
C ARG A 303 -10.13 0.10 -37.25
N LEU A 304 -10.35 -0.06 -35.94
CA LEU A 304 -9.30 0.21 -34.93
C LEU A 304 -8.15 -0.80 -35.06
N GLN A 305 -8.46 -2.07 -35.33
CA GLN A 305 -7.47 -3.12 -35.56
C GLN A 305 -6.64 -2.84 -36.82
N ALA A 306 -7.29 -2.51 -37.94
CA ALA A 306 -6.61 -2.16 -39.19
C ALA A 306 -5.66 -0.95 -39.06
N ARG A 307 -5.88 -0.10 -38.05
CA ARG A 307 -5.03 1.05 -37.71
C ARG A 307 -3.98 0.74 -36.65
N GLY A 308 -3.93 -0.47 -36.10
CA GLY A 308 -3.02 -0.86 -35.03
C GLY A 308 -3.30 -0.18 -33.67
N VAL A 309 -4.52 0.33 -33.46
CA VAL A 309 -4.89 1.08 -32.24
C VAL A 309 -6.05 0.43 -31.47
N LEU A 310 -6.41 -0.82 -31.81
CA LEU A 310 -7.33 -1.59 -30.98
C LEU A 310 -6.60 -2.00 -29.69
N PRO A 311 -7.10 -1.67 -28.49
CA PRO A 311 -6.43 -2.03 -27.24
C PRO A 311 -6.28 -3.55 -27.10
N PRO A 312 -5.12 -4.08 -26.68
CA PRO A 312 -4.93 -5.51 -26.44
C PRO A 312 -5.81 -6.01 -25.29
N ARG A 313 -6.16 -7.30 -25.29
CA ARG A 313 -6.94 -7.94 -24.21
C ARG A 313 -6.16 -8.15 -22.93
N GLN A 314 -4.87 -8.46 -23.08
CA GLN A 314 -3.95 -8.59 -21.97
C GLN A 314 -3.64 -7.19 -21.46
N SER A 315 -3.78 -6.97 -20.16
CA SER A 315 -3.07 -5.87 -19.50
C SER A 315 -1.59 -6.07 -19.80
N ALA A 316 -0.90 -5.05 -20.32
CA ALA A 316 0.54 -5.12 -20.53
C ALA A 316 1.20 -5.71 -19.28
N SER A 317 2.09 -6.69 -19.45
CA SER A 317 2.91 -7.21 -18.35
C SER A 317 3.72 -6.04 -17.82
N ILE A 318 3.32 -5.51 -16.65
CA ILE A 318 4.08 -4.47 -15.96
C ILE A 318 5.21 -5.20 -15.25
N GLU A 319 6.45 -4.90 -15.65
CA GLU A 319 7.63 -5.41 -14.96
C GLU A 319 7.88 -4.62 -13.68
N ALA A 320 8.37 -5.31 -12.65
CA ALA A 320 8.78 -4.66 -11.42
C ALA A 320 10.14 -3.99 -11.61
N ASP A 321 10.21 -2.69 -11.36
CA ASP A 321 11.43 -1.87 -11.48
C ASP A 321 12.51 -2.25 -10.46
N TYR A 322 12.15 -2.99 -9.40
CA TYR A 322 13.09 -3.43 -8.37
C TYR A 322 13.85 -4.70 -8.79
N VAL A 323 15.18 -4.63 -8.65
CA VAL A 323 16.11 -5.74 -8.89
C VAL A 323 16.41 -6.42 -7.55
N ALA A 324 16.25 -7.74 -7.49
CA ALA A 324 16.52 -8.50 -6.29
C ALA A 324 18.02 -8.43 -5.92
N PRO A 325 18.37 -8.22 -4.63
CA PRO A 325 19.75 -8.13 -4.19
C PRO A 325 20.43 -9.50 -4.28
N SER A 326 21.69 -9.51 -4.69
CA SER A 326 22.49 -10.74 -4.87
C SER A 326 23.52 -10.96 -3.76
N LEU A 327 23.87 -9.93 -3.00
CA LEU A 327 24.88 -10.03 -1.95
C LEU A 327 24.35 -10.82 -0.75
N SER A 328 25.22 -11.66 -0.17
CA SER A 328 24.97 -12.19 1.17
C SER A 328 25.11 -11.10 2.23
N ALA A 329 24.56 -11.33 3.43
CA ALA A 329 24.70 -10.39 4.54
C ALA A 329 26.18 -10.09 4.88
N ASP A 330 27.06 -11.09 4.81
CA ASP A 330 28.48 -10.92 5.11
C ASP A 330 29.23 -10.15 4.01
N GLN A 331 28.90 -10.42 2.73
CA GLN A 331 29.46 -9.64 1.62
C GLN A 331 29.02 -8.17 1.71
N ALA A 332 27.73 -7.93 1.98
CA ALA A 332 27.20 -6.58 2.15
C ALA A 332 27.83 -5.84 3.35
N ARG A 333 28.07 -6.54 4.47
CA ARG A 333 28.82 -5.97 5.62
C ARG A 333 30.26 -5.63 5.27
N ALA A 334 30.95 -6.48 4.52
CA ALA A 334 32.33 -6.21 4.09
C ALA A 334 32.40 -4.99 3.15
N THR A 335 31.45 -4.87 2.23
CA THR A 335 31.31 -3.66 1.38
C THR A 335 31.02 -2.43 2.23
N LEU A 336 30.08 -2.52 3.17
CA LEU A 336 29.73 -1.42 4.07
C LEU A 336 30.91 -0.97 4.93
N GLU A 337 31.69 -1.90 5.48
CA GLU A 337 32.91 -1.61 6.23
C GLU A 337 33.97 -0.94 5.34
N THR A 338 34.12 -1.38 4.10
CA THR A 338 35.05 -0.78 3.14
C THR A 338 34.69 0.68 2.82
N GLU A 339 33.42 0.97 2.57
CA GLU A 339 32.93 2.33 2.28
C GLU A 339 33.07 3.26 3.50
N ILE A 340 32.73 2.78 4.70
CA ILE A 340 32.90 3.57 5.94
C ILE A 340 34.38 3.82 6.23
N ALA A 341 35.25 2.82 6.05
CA ALA A 341 36.68 2.99 6.22
C ALA A 341 37.26 3.98 5.17
N ALA A 342 36.74 3.98 3.95
CA ALA A 342 37.10 4.95 2.92
C ALA A 342 36.70 6.37 3.32
N PHE A 343 35.48 6.56 3.83
CA PHE A 343 35.05 7.84 4.39
C PHE A 343 35.97 8.29 5.53
N CYS A 344 36.33 7.40 6.46
CA CYS A 344 37.23 7.74 7.57
C CYS A 344 38.62 8.21 7.08
N ARG A 345 39.14 7.63 5.99
CA ARG A 345 40.38 8.12 5.36
C ARG A 345 40.20 9.53 4.81
N THR A 346 39.09 9.80 4.11
CA THR A 346 38.78 11.16 3.61
C THR A 346 38.69 12.19 4.74
N VAL A 347 38.13 11.83 5.90
CA VAL A 347 38.11 12.72 7.08
C VAL A 347 39.53 13.03 7.56
N LEU A 348 40.38 12.01 7.68
CA LEU A 348 41.77 12.19 8.09
C LEU A 348 42.55 13.07 7.11
N ASP A 349 42.41 12.82 5.81
CA ASP A 349 43.06 13.59 4.75
C ASP A 349 42.59 15.05 4.75
N HIS A 350 41.29 15.29 4.93
CA HIS A 350 40.72 16.65 5.01
C HIS A 350 41.35 17.46 6.15
N HIS A 351 41.48 16.88 7.35
CA HIS A 351 42.08 17.61 8.50
C HIS A 351 43.61 17.68 8.44
N SER A 352 44.26 16.80 7.69
CA SER A 352 45.73 16.78 7.55
C SER A 352 46.25 17.68 6.42
N ALA A 353 45.37 18.14 5.53
CA ALA A 353 45.74 18.96 4.38
C ALA A 353 46.05 20.41 4.77
N GLU A 354 47.10 20.99 4.18
CA GLU A 354 47.42 22.43 4.32
C GLU A 354 46.33 23.34 3.73
N SER A 355 45.56 22.83 2.76
CA SER A 355 44.40 23.50 2.17
C SER A 355 43.32 22.45 1.90
N PRO A 356 42.43 22.22 2.89
CA PRO A 356 41.36 21.24 2.76
C PRO A 356 40.42 21.60 1.63
N VAL A 357 40.12 20.63 0.76
CA VAL A 357 38.99 20.75 -0.17
C VAL A 357 37.70 20.52 0.60
N GLU A 358 36.65 21.22 0.21
CA GLU A 358 35.31 21.05 0.77
C GLU A 358 34.89 19.56 0.70
N PRO A 359 34.55 18.94 1.83
CA PRO A 359 34.34 17.51 1.89
C PRO A 359 32.99 17.14 1.27
N VAL A 360 33.01 16.23 0.30
CA VAL A 360 31.78 15.75 -0.35
C VAL A 360 31.00 14.85 0.63
N PRO A 361 29.71 15.15 0.93
CA PRO A 361 28.89 14.28 1.76
C PRO A 361 28.73 12.88 1.15
N ILE A 362 28.77 11.84 1.97
CA ILE A 362 28.56 10.45 1.55
C ILE A 362 27.28 9.90 2.17
N GLY A 363 26.39 9.37 1.33
CA GLY A 363 25.16 8.70 1.73
C GLY A 363 25.27 7.20 1.54
N LEU A 364 25.02 6.41 2.58
CA LEU A 364 25.01 4.95 2.53
C LEU A 364 23.58 4.43 2.66
N ARG A 365 22.99 4.04 1.53
CA ARG A 365 21.74 3.31 1.47
C ARG A 365 22.01 1.82 1.68
N ALA A 366 21.88 1.34 2.92
CA ALA A 366 22.17 -0.06 3.21
C ALA A 366 21.03 -0.79 3.96
N THR A 367 20.76 -2.04 3.55
CA THR A 367 19.65 -2.86 4.07
C THR A 367 19.59 -2.87 5.60
N THR A 368 18.38 -2.77 6.14
CA THR A 368 18.13 -2.76 7.57
C THR A 368 18.63 -4.06 8.21
N GLY A 369 19.38 -3.95 9.30
CA GLY A 369 19.94 -5.10 10.02
C GLY A 369 21.38 -5.50 9.65
N LEU A 370 22.02 -4.84 8.68
CA LEU A 370 23.43 -5.05 8.36
C LEU A 370 24.41 -4.57 9.45
N GLY A 371 23.94 -3.82 10.44
CA GLY A 371 24.78 -3.29 11.52
C GLY A 371 25.48 -1.98 11.19
N LYS A 372 24.87 -1.12 10.35
CA LYS A 372 25.36 0.22 9.95
C LYS A 372 26.00 0.99 11.10
N SER A 373 25.22 1.29 12.14
CA SER A 373 25.67 2.09 13.28
C SER A 373 26.75 1.37 14.11
N THR A 374 26.79 0.04 14.12
CA THR A 374 27.84 -0.74 14.81
C THR A 374 29.17 -0.70 14.05
N ILE A 375 29.16 -0.89 12.74
CA ILE A 375 30.38 -0.80 11.91
C ILE A 375 30.92 0.63 11.91
N ALA A 376 30.03 1.63 11.78
CA ALA A 376 30.40 3.04 11.87
C ALA A 376 31.10 3.36 13.18
N ARG A 377 30.53 2.96 14.32
CA ARG A 377 31.14 3.19 15.64
C ARG A 377 32.57 2.65 15.76
N ARG A 378 32.81 1.42 15.30
CA ARG A 378 34.14 0.79 15.33
C ARG A 378 35.16 1.58 14.50
N GLN A 379 34.81 1.90 13.25
CA GLN A 379 35.70 2.62 12.33
C GLN A 379 36.01 4.04 12.83
N PHE A 380 35.02 4.73 13.40
CA PHE A 380 35.21 6.07 13.97
C PHE A 380 36.02 6.06 15.27
N MET A 381 35.93 5.01 16.08
CA MET A 381 36.80 4.83 17.25
C MET A 381 38.28 4.75 16.83
N GLU A 382 38.59 3.97 15.79
CA GLU A 382 39.95 3.90 15.23
C GLU A 382 40.40 5.24 14.63
N LEU A 383 39.51 5.92 13.90
CA LEU A 383 39.77 7.24 13.34
C LEU A 383 40.08 8.27 14.44
N ARG A 384 39.32 8.27 15.55
CA ARG A 384 39.55 9.19 16.67
C ARG A 384 40.96 9.04 17.23
N GLY A 385 41.40 7.80 17.48
CA GLY A 385 42.74 7.55 18.00
C GLY A 385 43.84 8.10 17.09
N LYS A 386 43.66 8.01 15.76
CA LYS A 386 44.58 8.59 14.77
C LYS A 386 44.56 10.13 14.81
N LEU A 387 43.37 10.74 14.84
CA LEU A 387 43.23 12.20 14.88
C LEU A 387 43.81 12.79 16.17
N GLU A 388 43.53 12.16 17.32
CA GLU A 388 44.05 12.58 18.63
C GLU A 388 45.58 12.47 18.70
N ALA A 389 46.17 11.38 18.17
CA ALA A 389 47.62 11.21 18.10
C ALA A 389 48.32 12.28 17.24
N LEU A 390 47.62 12.85 16.27
CA LEU A 390 48.12 13.91 15.39
C LEU A 390 47.76 15.32 15.88
N GLY A 391 47.05 15.46 17.00
CA GLY A 391 46.58 16.76 17.51
C GLY A 391 45.53 17.43 16.61
N LEU A 392 44.83 16.64 15.79
CA LEU A 392 43.79 17.11 14.87
C LEU A 392 42.42 17.15 15.57
N PRO A 393 41.42 17.84 14.98
CA PRO A 393 40.03 17.77 15.42
C PRO A 393 39.58 16.30 15.49
N HIS A 394 38.99 15.89 16.62
CA HIS A 394 38.66 14.48 16.89
C HIS A 394 37.30 14.28 17.58
N ARG A 395 36.46 15.32 17.63
CA ARG A 395 35.08 15.23 18.13
C ARG A 395 34.13 14.83 17.01
N PHE A 396 33.18 13.95 17.30
CA PHE A 396 32.13 13.57 16.34
C PHE A 396 30.76 14.06 16.79
N LEU A 397 29.95 14.49 15.82
CA LEU A 397 28.53 14.76 16.04
C LEU A 397 27.71 13.61 15.45
N VAL A 398 26.75 13.10 16.23
CA VAL A 398 25.86 12.03 15.81
C VAL A 398 24.42 12.49 15.93
N PHE A 399 23.68 12.50 14.83
CA PHE A 399 22.30 12.94 14.81
C PHE A 399 21.34 11.76 14.79
N ALA A 400 20.39 11.76 15.74
CA ALA A 400 19.43 10.69 15.95
C ALA A 400 17.97 11.19 15.84
N PRO A 401 17.01 10.31 15.48
CA PRO A 401 15.61 10.71 15.23
C PRO A 401 14.84 11.14 16.47
N SER A 402 15.20 10.59 17.63
CA SER A 402 14.52 10.87 18.89
C SER A 402 15.52 10.98 20.04
N HIS A 403 15.08 11.60 21.14
CA HIS A 403 15.93 11.71 22.32
C HIS A 403 16.16 10.34 22.99
N ALA A 404 15.18 9.43 22.94
CA ALA A 404 15.36 8.09 23.50
C ALA A 404 16.48 7.34 22.78
N LEU A 405 16.48 7.41 21.44
CA LEU A 405 17.54 6.85 20.59
C LEU A 405 18.86 7.57 20.78
N ALA A 406 18.83 8.88 21.00
CA ALA A 406 20.05 9.63 21.30
C ALA A 406 20.72 9.14 22.61
N GLU A 407 19.93 8.83 23.64
CA GLU A 407 20.45 8.25 24.90
C GLU A 407 21.01 6.84 24.68
N GLU A 408 20.31 5.98 23.95
CA GLU A 408 20.78 4.64 23.59
C GLU A 408 22.07 4.70 22.76
N THR A 409 22.11 5.57 21.76
CA THR A 409 23.29 5.79 20.91
C THR A 409 24.47 6.27 21.76
N ALA A 410 24.25 7.25 22.65
CA ALA A 410 25.30 7.75 23.53
C ALA A 410 25.84 6.65 24.47
N GLU A 411 24.97 5.82 25.03
CA GLU A 411 25.39 4.67 25.85
C GLU A 411 26.24 3.69 25.04
N ALA A 412 25.80 3.39 23.82
CA ALA A 412 26.50 2.49 22.91
C ALA A 412 27.90 3.00 22.46
N TRP A 413 28.17 4.31 22.59
CA TRP A 413 29.50 4.89 22.44
C TRP A 413 30.32 4.85 23.74
N ARG A 414 29.68 4.98 24.91
CA ARG A 414 30.34 4.84 26.23
C ARG A 414 30.83 3.44 26.47
N GLU A 415 30.08 2.43 26.05
CA GLU A 415 30.48 1.01 26.10
C GLU A 415 31.76 0.74 25.30
N LEU A 416 32.03 1.54 24.26
CA LEU A 416 33.27 1.48 23.47
C LEU A 416 34.43 2.30 24.09
N GLY A 417 34.22 2.88 25.27
CA GLY A 417 35.24 3.63 26.02
C GLY A 417 35.36 5.12 25.65
N LEU A 418 34.48 5.67 24.80
CA LEU A 418 34.47 7.10 24.48
C LEU A 418 33.57 7.90 25.42
N ARG A 419 33.93 9.16 25.70
CA ARG A 419 33.05 10.06 26.45
C ARG A 419 31.95 10.53 25.51
N ALA A 420 30.72 10.05 25.71
CA ALA A 420 29.57 10.47 24.92
C ALA A 420 28.52 11.20 25.76
N ALA A 421 27.96 12.28 25.21
CA ALA A 421 26.91 13.07 25.86
C ALA A 421 25.78 13.41 24.89
N VAL A 422 24.55 13.45 25.40
CA VAL A 422 23.37 13.84 24.62
C VAL A 422 23.13 15.35 24.75
N LEU A 423 23.02 16.07 23.64
CA LEU A 423 22.59 17.46 23.64
C LEU A 423 21.08 17.55 23.87
N ARG A 424 20.68 18.13 25.01
CA ARG A 424 19.26 18.25 25.38
C ARG A 424 18.75 19.69 25.18
N GLY A 425 17.62 19.86 24.52
CA GLY A 425 16.99 21.17 24.31
C GLY A 425 16.58 21.86 25.63
N HIS A 426 16.47 23.20 25.62
CA HIS A 426 16.17 23.97 26.83
C HIS A 426 14.80 23.64 27.43
N GLU A 427 13.77 23.35 26.63
CA GLU A 427 12.42 23.07 27.16
C GLU A 427 12.18 21.60 27.50
N ARG A 428 13.17 20.72 27.30
CA ARG A 428 12.99 19.28 27.49
C ARG A 428 12.94 18.91 28.97
N MET A 429 12.32 17.78 29.28
CA MET A 429 12.39 17.18 30.62
C MET A 429 13.64 16.31 30.72
N HIS A 430 14.34 16.40 31.85
CA HIS A 430 15.46 15.52 32.17
C HIS A 430 14.98 14.07 32.28
N PRO A 431 15.69 13.09 31.70
CA PRO A 431 15.21 11.71 31.57
C PRO A 431 14.90 11.04 32.91
N VAL A 432 15.75 11.26 33.93
CA VAL A 432 15.59 10.71 35.29
C VAL A 432 14.72 11.61 36.17
N LEU A 433 15.16 12.86 36.39
CA LEU A 433 14.53 13.80 37.32
C LEU A 433 13.14 14.30 36.90
N LYS A 434 12.72 14.09 35.64
CA LYS A 434 11.46 14.60 35.05
C LYS A 434 11.20 16.10 35.29
N ALA A 435 12.26 16.87 35.50
CA ALA A 435 12.23 18.32 35.63
C ALA A 435 12.72 18.97 34.33
N PRO A 436 12.24 20.17 33.97
CA PRO A 436 12.68 20.80 32.74
C PRO A 436 14.16 21.17 32.82
N MET A 437 14.87 20.97 31.71
CA MET A 437 16.23 21.44 31.49
C MET A 437 16.29 22.95 31.70
N CYS A 438 15.18 23.64 31.33
CA CYS A 438 14.65 25.01 31.36
C CYS A 438 13.77 25.49 32.57
N ARG A 439 14.17 26.28 33.59
CA ARG A 439 13.25 26.91 34.57
C ARG A 439 12.71 28.26 34.10
N ASP A 440 13.43 28.99 33.26
CA ASP A 440 12.99 30.25 32.65
C ASP A 440 12.88 30.11 31.12
N THR A 441 11.92 29.29 30.68
CA THR A 441 11.72 28.99 29.24
C THR A 441 11.23 30.20 28.45
N GLU A 442 10.56 31.16 29.09
CA GLU A 442 10.10 32.39 28.44
C GLU A 442 11.26 33.30 28.04
N ALA A 443 12.22 33.54 28.95
CA ALA A 443 13.39 34.35 28.64
C ALA A 443 14.26 33.67 27.57
N MET A 444 14.35 32.34 27.61
CA MET A 444 15.02 31.54 26.58
C MET A 444 14.36 31.69 25.20
N ARG A 445 13.03 31.56 25.11
CA ARG A 445 12.29 31.81 23.85
C ARG A 445 12.49 33.24 23.38
N ALA A 446 12.44 34.23 24.28
CA ALA A 446 12.66 35.62 23.91
C ALA A 446 14.07 35.84 23.34
N ALA A 447 15.11 35.22 23.90
CA ALA A 447 16.47 35.30 23.36
C ALA A 447 16.57 34.67 21.95
N LEU A 448 16.05 33.45 21.77
CA LEU A 448 16.01 32.77 20.48
C LEU A 448 15.20 33.57 19.44
N ASN A 449 14.02 34.06 19.83
CA ASN A 449 13.17 34.90 18.99
C ASN A 449 13.81 36.24 18.69
N ALA A 450 14.74 36.74 19.53
CA ALA A 450 15.55 37.92 19.28
C ALA A 450 16.82 37.65 18.44
N GLY A 451 17.15 36.39 18.17
CA GLY A 451 18.38 36.00 17.47
C GLY A 451 19.62 36.24 18.33
N ALA A 452 19.45 36.29 19.65
CA ALA A 452 20.51 36.45 20.61
C ALA A 452 20.92 35.09 21.17
N ASP A 453 22.21 34.93 21.50
CA ASP A 453 22.68 33.72 22.17
C ASP A 453 22.12 33.68 23.60
N PRO A 454 21.29 32.67 23.95
CA PRO A 454 20.71 32.61 25.28
C PRO A 454 21.75 32.37 26.38
N GLN A 455 22.92 31.80 26.05
CA GLN A 455 23.96 31.61 27.05
C GLN A 455 24.49 32.96 27.55
N THR A 456 24.72 33.91 26.65
CA THR A 456 25.26 35.24 26.96
C THR A 456 24.20 36.27 27.35
N THR A 457 22.91 36.00 27.08
CA THR A 457 21.82 36.96 27.37
C THR A 457 20.87 36.53 28.49
N VAL A 458 20.69 35.23 28.73
CA VAL A 458 19.76 34.71 29.75
C VAL A 458 20.50 33.99 30.88
N CYS A 459 21.53 33.21 30.54
CA CYS A 459 22.24 32.37 31.51
C CYS A 459 23.38 33.12 32.23
N ALA A 460 24.32 33.71 31.49
CA ALA A 460 25.48 34.42 32.01
C ALA A 460 25.71 35.70 31.19
N GLY A 461 25.25 36.82 31.73
CA GLY A 461 25.31 38.15 31.12
C GLY A 461 26.65 38.86 31.32
N GLN A 462 26.78 40.04 30.72
CA GLN A 462 27.95 40.89 30.89
C GLN A 462 28.12 41.35 32.35
N GLY A 463 29.38 41.52 32.78
CA GLY A 463 29.71 42.00 34.13
C GLY A 463 29.60 40.94 35.24
N GLY A 464 29.55 39.65 34.89
CA GLY A 464 29.51 38.54 35.86
C GLY A 464 28.13 38.24 36.43
N LEU A 465 27.07 38.87 35.91
CA LEU A 465 25.69 38.55 36.25
C LEU A 465 25.32 37.18 35.71
N THR A 466 24.83 36.29 36.57
CA THR A 466 24.35 34.97 36.19
C THR A 466 22.90 34.79 36.60
N CYS A 467 22.20 33.89 35.89
CA CYS A 467 20.87 33.45 36.27
C CYS A 467 20.89 32.91 37.70
N SER A 468 19.81 33.13 38.44
CA SER A 468 19.64 32.66 39.83
C SER A 468 19.75 31.14 39.98
N HIS A 469 19.69 30.40 38.87
CA HIS A 469 19.83 28.95 38.81
C HIS A 469 21.07 28.51 38.04
N PHE A 470 22.01 29.41 37.71
CA PHE A 470 23.11 29.09 36.79
C PHE A 470 23.95 27.87 37.21
N HIS A 471 24.37 27.80 38.48
CA HIS A 471 25.26 26.73 38.95
C HIS A 471 24.55 25.43 39.35
N ASP A 472 23.27 25.51 39.72
CA ASP A 472 22.53 24.36 40.30
C ASP A 472 21.64 23.63 39.29
N TRP A 473 21.89 23.80 37.98
CA TRP A 473 20.84 23.53 37.00
C TRP A 473 21.24 22.67 35.80
N LEU A 474 20.27 21.84 35.42
CA LEU A 474 20.43 20.66 34.57
C LEU A 474 20.97 20.99 33.18
N LYS A 475 20.61 22.14 32.60
CA LYS A 475 21.12 22.51 31.28
C LYS A 475 22.56 23.02 31.31
N GLN A 476 23.03 23.67 32.38
CA GLN A 476 24.46 24.02 32.48
C GLN A 476 25.29 22.74 32.69
N SER A 477 24.85 21.83 33.57
CA SER A 477 25.46 20.49 33.70
C SER A 477 25.52 19.76 32.34
N ASN A 478 24.42 19.73 31.59
CA ASN A 478 24.40 19.10 30.26
C ASN A 478 25.34 19.77 29.26
N ARG A 479 25.54 21.08 29.33
CA ARG A 479 26.51 21.78 28.47
C ARG A 479 27.94 21.40 28.83
N ASP A 480 28.25 21.26 30.11
CA ASP A 480 29.57 20.83 30.56
C ASP A 480 29.86 19.38 30.16
N GLU A 481 28.87 18.49 30.28
CA GLU A 481 28.92 17.12 29.74
C GLU A 481 29.21 17.12 28.23
N VAL A 482 28.47 17.93 27.46
CA VAL A 482 28.63 18.04 25.99
C VAL A 482 30.00 18.62 25.62
N ARG A 483 30.50 19.62 26.36
CA ARG A 483 31.83 20.21 26.15
C ARG A 483 32.97 19.24 26.45
N ALA A 484 32.79 18.34 27.41
CA ALA A 484 33.77 17.33 27.76
C ALA A 484 33.71 16.08 26.87
N ALA A 485 32.65 15.91 26.08
CA ALA A 485 32.43 14.71 25.28
C ALA A 485 33.31 14.65 24.02
N ASP A 486 33.73 13.44 23.68
CA ASP A 486 34.34 13.07 22.41
C ASP A 486 33.28 12.86 21.32
N VAL A 487 32.10 12.36 21.72
CA VAL A 487 30.96 12.15 20.83
C VAL A 487 29.75 12.89 21.39
N VAL A 488 29.19 13.81 20.60
CA VAL A 488 27.97 14.52 20.96
C VAL A 488 26.83 13.94 20.15
N VAL A 489 25.85 13.35 20.84
CA VAL A 489 24.63 12.83 20.21
C VAL A 489 23.53 13.87 20.33
N ALA A 490 22.86 14.20 19.24
CA ALA A 490 21.88 15.28 19.20
C ALA A 490 20.64 14.91 18.37
N PRO A 491 19.47 15.51 18.66
CA PRO A 491 18.32 15.41 17.76
C PRO A 491 18.60 16.16 16.45
N TYR A 492 17.93 15.78 15.35
CA TYR A 492 18.10 16.44 14.04
C TYR A 492 17.90 17.96 14.07
N ASP A 493 17.06 18.50 14.95
CA ASP A 493 16.86 19.96 15.05
C ASP A 493 18.16 20.72 15.36
N ALA A 494 19.14 20.07 16.02
CA ALA A 494 20.45 20.65 16.30
C ALA A 494 21.31 20.82 15.04
N LEU A 495 21.03 20.08 13.95
CA LEU A 495 21.73 20.23 12.67
C LEU A 495 21.46 21.61 12.05
N TYR A 496 20.31 22.20 12.36
CA TYR A 496 19.83 23.46 11.80
C TYR A 496 19.88 24.64 12.78
N THR A 497 20.16 24.38 14.05
CA THR A 497 20.16 25.41 15.11
C THR A 497 21.54 25.61 15.75
N GLY A 498 22.54 24.81 15.33
CA GLY A 498 23.91 24.92 15.78
C GLY A 498 24.18 24.33 17.17
N PHE A 499 25.45 24.36 17.56
CA PHE A 499 25.95 23.79 18.80
C PHE A 499 26.69 24.84 19.63
N ALA A 500 26.59 24.72 20.96
CA ALA A 500 27.44 25.46 21.86
C ALA A 500 28.77 24.74 22.14
N VAL A 501 29.36 24.21 21.07
CA VAL A 501 30.61 23.47 21.05
C VAL A 501 31.53 24.18 20.07
N ASP A 502 32.81 24.27 20.40
CA ASP A 502 33.79 24.86 19.49
C ASP A 502 33.85 24.07 18.18
N ALA A 503 33.40 24.70 17.09
CA ALA A 503 33.33 24.11 15.76
C ALA A 503 34.69 23.63 15.23
N SER A 504 35.80 24.22 15.71
CA SER A 504 37.16 23.79 15.35
C SER A 504 37.51 22.40 15.88
N THR A 505 36.83 21.92 16.93
CA THR A 505 37.09 20.61 17.52
C THR A 505 36.41 19.46 16.77
N ILE A 506 35.46 19.78 15.88
CA ILE A 506 34.61 18.81 15.18
C ILE A 506 35.36 18.22 13.98
N ALA A 507 35.49 16.90 13.99
CA ALA A 507 36.11 16.11 12.94
C ALA A 507 35.13 15.72 11.82
N ALA A 508 33.94 15.23 12.19
CA ALA A 508 32.95 14.72 11.25
C ALA A 508 31.54 14.66 11.85
N ILE A 509 30.55 14.58 10.96
CA ILE A 509 29.13 14.45 11.27
C ILE A 509 28.62 13.09 10.79
N ILE A 510 27.86 12.41 11.65
CA ILE A 510 27.12 11.19 11.33
C ILE A 510 25.63 11.50 11.44
N VAL A 511 24.88 11.33 10.34
CA VAL A 511 23.42 11.40 10.34
C VAL A 511 22.90 9.97 10.28
N ASP A 512 22.22 9.51 11.33
CA ASP A 512 21.58 8.19 11.36
C ASP A 512 20.10 8.35 11.02
N GLU A 513 19.61 7.62 10.02
CA GLU A 513 18.27 7.69 9.41
C GLU A 513 17.92 9.05 8.75
N GLY A 514 16.75 9.12 8.10
CA GLY A 514 16.31 10.31 7.36
C GLY A 514 15.96 11.50 8.26
N CYS A 515 16.68 12.62 8.09
CA CYS A 515 16.44 13.86 8.86
C CYS A 515 15.54 14.90 8.15
N TRP A 516 15.17 14.65 6.89
CA TRP A 516 14.61 15.68 6.00
C TRP A 516 13.30 16.30 6.48
N ALA A 517 12.44 15.50 7.12
CA ALA A 517 11.16 15.98 7.61
C ALA A 517 11.33 17.07 8.68
N ARG A 518 12.46 17.06 9.40
CA ARG A 518 12.82 18.09 10.39
C ARG A 518 13.41 19.35 9.77
N ALA A 519 13.88 19.32 8.52
CA ALA A 519 14.32 20.52 7.83
C ALA A 519 13.14 21.41 7.41
N VAL A 520 11.98 20.82 7.12
CA VAL A 520 10.79 21.54 6.65
C VAL A 520 10.23 22.43 7.75
N ARG A 521 10.11 23.73 7.49
CA ARG A 521 9.52 24.73 8.39
C ARG A 521 8.42 25.51 7.70
N THR A 522 7.41 25.87 8.49
CA THR A 522 6.34 26.77 8.08
C THR A 522 6.21 27.87 9.11
N THR A 523 6.29 29.12 8.67
CA THR A 523 6.15 30.31 9.50
C THR A 523 4.89 31.07 9.08
N THR A 524 4.05 31.45 10.06
CA THR A 524 2.74 32.11 9.85
C THR A 524 2.58 33.35 10.72
N SER A 525 3.67 34.08 10.99
CA SER A 525 3.74 35.18 11.96
C SER A 525 3.28 36.55 11.39
N LEU A 526 2.93 36.61 10.11
CA LEU A 526 2.60 37.86 9.41
C LEU A 526 1.21 37.80 8.81
N ASN A 527 0.51 38.94 8.83
CA ASN A 527 -0.77 39.14 8.15
C ASN A 527 -0.64 40.26 7.13
N VAL A 528 -1.27 40.10 5.97
CA VAL A 528 -1.20 41.06 4.86
C VAL A 528 -1.69 42.45 5.29
N GLU A 529 -2.79 42.51 6.03
CA GLU A 529 -3.39 43.76 6.52
C GLU A 529 -2.48 44.49 7.51
N ALA A 530 -1.65 43.75 8.23
CA ALA A 530 -0.81 44.28 9.31
C ALA A 530 0.61 44.68 8.87
N LEU A 531 0.96 44.54 7.58
CA LEU A 531 2.33 44.80 7.08
C LEU A 531 2.79 46.25 7.33
N THR A 532 1.88 47.21 7.27
CA THR A 532 2.21 48.64 7.32
C THR A 532 2.04 49.30 8.70
N ILE A 533 1.37 48.62 9.64
CA ILE A 533 0.95 49.19 10.94
C ILE A 533 2.14 49.75 11.74
N ASP A 534 3.26 49.04 11.76
CA ASP A 534 4.44 49.39 12.58
C ASP A 534 5.24 50.60 12.07
N LEU A 535 4.95 51.06 10.85
CA LEU A 535 5.64 52.18 10.18
C LEU A 535 4.81 53.47 10.14
N LEU A 536 3.58 53.45 10.66
CA LEU A 536 2.73 54.64 10.71
C LEU A 536 3.37 55.74 11.60
N PRO A 537 3.41 57.00 11.13
CA PRO A 537 4.19 58.04 11.79
C PRO A 537 3.64 58.42 13.18
N ARG A 538 4.51 58.40 14.20
CA ARG A 538 4.30 59.19 15.43
C ARG A 538 4.81 60.61 15.18
N LEU A 539 3.91 61.59 15.18
CA LEU A 539 4.22 63.01 14.95
C LEU A 539 5.28 63.51 15.95
N GLY A 540 6.41 64.02 15.44
CA GLY A 540 7.46 64.62 16.26
C GLY A 540 8.37 65.54 15.46
N VAL A 541 8.78 66.68 16.05
CA VAL A 541 9.43 67.81 15.35
C VAL A 541 10.99 67.71 15.44
N GLY A 542 11.72 67.93 14.33
CA GLY A 542 13.21 68.05 14.25
C GLY A 542 13.85 67.68 12.88
N MET A 543 15.06 68.22 12.56
CA MET A 543 15.77 67.99 11.27
C MET A 543 16.38 66.59 11.10
N GLU A 544 16.98 66.01 12.15
CA GLU A 544 17.41 64.60 12.15
C GLU A 544 16.22 63.64 12.02
N LYS A 545 15.09 64.01 12.63
CA LYS A 545 13.82 63.30 12.48
C LYS A 545 13.27 63.40 11.05
N ARG A 546 13.64 64.41 10.25
CA ARG A 546 13.21 64.58 8.85
C ARG A 546 13.87 63.56 7.91
N ARG A 547 15.17 63.31 8.03
CA ARG A 547 15.86 62.24 7.26
C ARG A 547 15.42 60.84 7.68
N ALA A 548 15.20 60.63 8.98
CA ALA A 548 14.61 59.39 9.49
C ALA A 548 13.15 59.20 9.03
N ALA A 549 12.39 60.29 8.88
CA ALA A 549 11.03 60.26 8.33
C ALA A 549 10.99 59.92 6.83
N ILE A 550 11.93 60.44 6.03
CA ILE A 550 12.04 60.09 4.60
C ILE A 550 12.36 58.60 4.42
N ARG A 551 13.39 58.08 5.10
CA ARG A 551 13.71 56.64 5.03
C ARG A 551 12.55 55.74 5.49
N ARG A 552 11.81 56.16 6.51
CA ARG A 552 10.60 55.45 6.95
C ARG A 552 9.46 55.54 5.93
N ALA A 553 9.32 56.66 5.22
CA ALA A 553 8.33 56.82 4.16
C ALA A 553 8.67 55.92 2.95
N ASP A 554 9.94 55.84 2.57
CA ASP A 554 10.42 54.92 1.52
C ASP A 554 10.19 53.46 1.91
N HIS A 555 10.50 53.10 3.16
CA HIS A 555 10.26 51.75 3.68
C HIS A 555 8.76 51.41 3.73
N LEU A 556 7.93 52.36 4.17
CA LEU A 556 6.48 52.20 4.16
C LEU A 556 5.95 52.00 2.73
N ALA A 557 6.47 52.74 1.75
CA ALA A 557 6.10 52.58 0.35
C ALA A 557 6.44 51.19 -0.18
N LEU A 558 7.62 50.64 0.16
CA LEU A 558 7.97 49.26 -0.17
C LEU A 558 6.98 48.26 0.47
N ARG A 559 6.72 48.36 1.77
CA ARG A 559 5.73 47.47 2.43
C ARG A 559 4.32 47.59 1.84
N GLN A 560 3.90 48.77 1.40
CA GLN A 560 2.63 48.97 0.69
C GLN A 560 2.60 48.27 -0.67
N LYS A 561 3.71 48.30 -1.43
CA LYS A 561 3.83 47.53 -2.67
C LYS A 561 3.72 46.02 -2.41
N LEU A 562 4.40 45.49 -1.40
CA LEU A 562 4.27 44.08 -1.02
C LEU A 562 2.84 43.75 -0.59
N GLN A 563 2.24 44.56 0.27
CA GLN A 563 0.85 44.39 0.68
C GLN A 563 -0.10 44.35 -0.53
N ARG A 564 0.09 45.26 -1.50
CA ARG A 564 -0.67 45.26 -2.76
C ARG A 564 -0.43 43.99 -3.57
N ALA A 565 0.82 43.57 -3.74
CA ALA A 565 1.15 42.36 -4.51
C ALA A 565 0.52 41.09 -3.93
N LEU A 566 0.56 40.96 -2.60
CA LEU A 566 -0.05 39.84 -1.88
C LEU A 566 -1.58 39.89 -1.98
N GLY A 567 -2.18 41.08 -1.90
CA GLY A 567 -3.61 41.26 -2.12
C GLY A 567 -4.05 40.93 -3.57
N LEU A 568 -3.25 41.30 -4.57
CA LEU A 568 -3.49 40.98 -5.98
C LEU A 568 -3.36 39.47 -6.26
N SER A 569 -2.44 38.79 -5.57
CA SER A 569 -2.25 37.34 -5.72
C SER A 569 -3.45 36.54 -5.19
N GLY A 570 -4.21 37.08 -4.24
CA GLY A 570 -5.31 36.39 -3.57
C GLY A 570 -4.85 35.23 -2.70
N THR A 571 -5.78 34.39 -2.26
CA THR A 571 -5.44 33.17 -1.49
C THR A 571 -4.77 32.13 -2.38
N GLY A 572 -3.58 31.67 -2.00
CA GLY A 572 -2.78 30.72 -2.76
C GLY A 572 -1.28 31.07 -2.77
N PRO A 573 -0.50 30.41 -3.65
CA PRO A 573 0.88 30.79 -3.97
C PRO A 573 0.98 32.23 -4.48
N VAL A 574 1.99 32.98 -4.04
CA VAL A 574 2.24 34.35 -4.51
C VAL A 574 2.75 34.31 -5.94
N ARG A 575 2.16 35.13 -6.81
CA ARG A 575 2.40 35.12 -8.25
C ARG A 575 3.41 36.20 -8.65
N HIS A 576 4.27 35.87 -9.61
CA HIS A 576 5.30 36.76 -10.10
C HIS A 576 4.71 38.00 -10.80
N ASP A 577 3.68 37.83 -11.63
CA ASP A 577 3.00 38.93 -12.31
C ASP A 577 2.40 39.94 -11.34
N CYS A 578 1.84 39.49 -10.21
CA CYS A 578 1.32 40.36 -9.15
C CYS A 578 2.42 41.18 -8.44
N LEU A 579 3.62 40.63 -8.26
CA LEU A 579 4.77 41.38 -7.72
C LEU A 579 5.20 42.48 -8.69
N VAL A 580 5.30 42.15 -9.98
CA VAL A 580 5.65 43.10 -11.05
C VAL A 580 4.58 44.19 -11.20
N GLU A 581 3.29 43.83 -11.18
CA GLU A 581 2.17 44.77 -11.27
C GLU A 581 2.14 45.75 -10.09
N ALA A 582 2.52 45.27 -8.89
CA ALA A 582 2.68 46.14 -7.72
C ALA A 582 3.93 47.05 -7.80
N GLY A 583 4.76 46.91 -8.84
CA GLY A 583 5.95 47.71 -9.08
C GLY A 583 7.13 47.32 -8.19
N LEU A 584 7.25 46.05 -7.82
CA LEU A 584 8.41 45.50 -7.12
C LEU A 584 9.42 44.92 -8.11
N SER A 585 10.70 45.16 -7.83
CA SER A 585 11.84 44.47 -8.44
C SER A 585 12.61 43.68 -7.38
N SER A 586 13.43 42.70 -7.80
CA SER A 586 14.31 41.97 -6.86
C SER A 586 15.21 42.94 -6.06
N ARG A 587 15.71 44.00 -6.70
CA ARG A 587 16.47 45.07 -6.04
C ARG A 587 15.68 45.79 -4.95
N ASP A 588 14.40 46.07 -5.17
CA ASP A 588 13.53 46.68 -4.16
C ASP A 588 13.36 45.75 -2.96
N CYS A 589 13.18 44.45 -3.19
CA CYS A 589 13.08 43.45 -2.13
C CYS A 589 14.39 43.35 -1.32
N ILE A 590 15.55 43.34 -1.98
CA ILE A 590 16.87 43.31 -1.31
C ILE A 590 17.08 44.58 -0.45
N GLU A 591 16.69 45.75 -0.95
CA GLU A 591 16.77 46.99 -0.17
C GLU A 591 15.79 46.96 1.01
N ALA A 592 14.58 46.41 0.83
CA ALA A 592 13.63 46.22 1.92
C ALA A 592 14.19 45.30 3.02
N ILE A 593 14.85 44.19 2.68
CA ILE A 593 15.51 43.29 3.65
C ILE A 593 16.50 44.09 4.52
N ARG A 594 17.36 44.89 3.90
CA ARG A 594 18.32 45.74 4.60
C ARG A 594 17.62 46.70 5.56
N MET A 595 16.53 47.34 5.11
CA MET A 595 15.74 48.25 5.95
C MET A 595 15.08 47.54 7.13
N GLU A 596 14.48 46.35 6.93
CA GLU A 596 13.87 45.55 8.01
C GLU A 596 14.89 45.20 9.09
N LEU A 597 16.04 44.63 8.69
CA LEU A 597 17.08 44.19 9.61
C LEU A 597 17.72 45.37 10.35
N SER A 598 17.86 46.54 9.70
CA SER A 598 18.41 47.75 10.34
C SER A 598 17.55 48.29 11.49
N MET A 599 16.28 47.90 11.58
CA MET A 599 15.37 48.31 12.65
C MET A 599 15.38 47.36 13.86
N MET A 600 16.09 46.24 13.77
CA MET A 600 16.29 45.36 14.91
C MET A 600 17.12 46.09 15.97
N SER A 601 16.78 45.87 17.23
CA SER A 601 17.52 46.43 18.37
C SER A 601 17.90 45.32 19.33
N ASP A 602 18.95 45.52 20.13
CA ASP A 602 19.22 44.67 21.28
C ASP A 602 17.97 44.66 22.18
N PRO A 603 17.37 43.49 22.48
CA PRO A 603 16.22 43.41 23.37
C PRO A 603 16.57 43.77 24.83
N GLY A 604 17.85 43.86 25.20
CA GLY A 604 18.27 44.15 26.57
C GLY A 604 17.99 42.98 27.52
N LEU A 605 18.01 41.75 26.99
CA LEU A 605 17.87 40.54 27.79
C LEU A 605 19.13 40.35 28.64
N ILE A 606 18.93 40.31 29.96
CA ILE A 606 19.96 40.01 30.94
C ILE A 606 19.44 38.96 31.94
N PRO A 607 20.32 38.22 32.63
CA PRO A 607 19.89 37.27 33.64
C PRO A 607 19.07 37.92 34.76
N CYS A 608 18.12 37.16 35.32
CA CYS A 608 17.27 37.60 36.44
C CYS A 608 16.37 38.82 36.15
N LEU A 609 16.14 39.16 34.88
CA LEU A 609 15.26 40.26 34.49
C LEU A 609 13.81 40.00 34.95
N THR A 610 13.19 40.96 35.64
CA THR A 610 11.82 40.85 36.18
C THR A 610 10.99 42.12 35.90
N GLY A 611 9.67 42.03 36.15
CA GLY A 611 8.76 43.18 36.10
C GLY A 611 8.65 43.86 34.73
N ALA A 612 8.48 45.19 34.73
CA ALA A 612 8.26 45.98 33.53
C ALA A 612 9.44 45.93 32.53
N ALA A 613 10.68 45.82 33.03
CA ALA A 613 11.87 45.71 32.19
C ALA A 613 11.88 44.40 31.39
N ARG A 614 11.44 43.29 32.02
CA ARG A 614 11.25 41.99 31.34
C ARG A 614 10.20 42.08 30.24
N GLY A 615 9.07 42.72 30.52
CA GLY A 615 8.03 42.95 29.53
C GLY A 615 8.51 43.78 28.32
N ALA A 616 9.31 44.83 28.56
CA ALA A 616 9.89 45.63 27.49
C ALA A 616 10.89 44.84 26.64
N ALA A 617 11.75 44.03 27.26
CA ALA A 617 12.70 43.17 26.55
C ALA A 617 11.99 42.11 25.69
N PHE A 618 10.92 41.51 26.21
CA PHE A 618 10.12 40.53 25.46
C PHE A 618 9.38 41.17 24.28
N ALA A 619 8.86 42.39 24.45
CA ALA A 619 8.26 43.14 23.35
C ALA A 619 9.29 43.49 22.26
N ALA A 620 10.52 43.85 22.64
CA ALA A 620 11.61 44.09 21.70
C ALA A 620 12.03 42.81 20.96
N ALA A 621 12.11 41.67 21.66
CA ALA A 621 12.38 40.36 21.07
C ALA A 621 11.30 39.94 20.05
N ALA A 622 10.02 40.07 20.41
CA ALA A 622 8.89 39.79 19.52
C ALA A 622 8.90 40.70 18.28
N ARG A 623 9.29 41.97 18.44
CA ARG A 623 9.48 42.88 17.31
C ARG A 623 10.60 42.41 16.39
N ASN A 624 11.75 41.99 16.92
CA ASN A 624 12.86 41.46 16.12
C ASN A 624 12.46 40.19 15.35
N GLU A 625 11.71 39.28 15.97
CA GLU A 625 11.16 38.09 15.32
C GLU A 625 10.27 38.44 14.11
N ARG A 626 9.39 39.44 14.29
CA ARG A 626 8.54 39.97 13.22
C ARG A 626 9.38 40.57 12.08
N LEU A 627 10.43 41.32 12.39
CA LEU A 627 11.33 41.90 11.39
C LEU A 627 12.09 40.82 10.60
N ARG A 628 12.57 39.76 11.25
CA ARG A 628 13.16 38.59 10.56
C ARG A 628 12.16 37.88 9.67
N SER A 629 10.91 37.73 10.14
CA SER A 629 9.83 37.16 9.34
C SER A 629 9.55 38.00 8.09
N LEU A 630 9.55 39.33 8.21
CA LEU A 630 9.38 40.24 7.07
C LEU A 630 10.57 40.15 6.10
N ALA A 631 11.79 40.16 6.62
CA ALA A 631 12.99 39.97 5.80
C ALA A 631 12.94 38.65 5.03
N ARG A 632 12.44 37.56 5.64
CA ARG A 632 12.24 36.29 4.96
C ARG A 632 11.18 36.37 3.86
N ALA A 633 10.05 37.03 4.10
CA ALA A 633 9.02 37.23 3.08
C ALA A 633 9.58 38.01 1.87
N TRP A 634 10.36 39.05 2.13
CA TRP A 634 11.06 39.81 1.10
C TRP A 634 12.08 38.96 0.33
N GLN A 635 12.84 38.11 1.02
CA GLN A 635 13.79 37.20 0.36
C GLN A 635 13.09 36.24 -0.59
N LEU A 636 11.94 35.67 -0.17
CA LEU A 636 11.16 34.77 -1.02
C LEU A 636 10.58 35.50 -2.24
N ALA A 637 10.11 36.73 -2.06
CA ALA A 637 9.65 37.56 -3.17
C ALA A 637 10.79 37.92 -4.15
N ALA A 638 11.99 38.22 -3.63
CA ALA A 638 13.18 38.47 -4.44
C ALA A 638 13.55 37.23 -5.26
N ASN A 639 13.59 36.05 -4.63
CA ASN A 639 13.89 34.79 -5.30
C ASN A 639 12.90 34.48 -6.43
N LEU A 640 11.61 34.76 -6.23
CA LEU A 640 10.60 34.60 -7.28
C LEU A 640 10.83 35.56 -8.46
N LEU A 641 11.14 36.83 -8.18
CA LEU A 641 11.43 37.84 -9.19
C LEU A 641 12.71 37.55 -9.98
N ASP A 642 13.71 36.95 -9.35
CA ASP A 642 14.97 36.58 -10.01
C ASP A 642 14.86 35.28 -10.81
N SER A 643 14.10 34.29 -10.32
CA SER A 643 13.90 33.02 -11.02
C SER A 643 12.99 33.15 -12.24
N GLY A 644 12.08 34.13 -12.24
CA GLY A 644 11.09 34.34 -13.29
C GLY A 644 10.01 33.25 -13.33
N GLY A 645 9.89 32.42 -12.29
CA GLY A 645 8.82 31.42 -12.17
C GLY A 645 7.44 32.06 -12.06
N GLU A 646 6.36 31.36 -12.46
CA GLU A 646 5.00 31.94 -12.46
C GLU A 646 4.49 32.28 -11.05
N ALA A 647 4.80 31.43 -10.06
CA ALA A 647 4.43 31.61 -8.67
C ALA A 647 5.44 30.89 -7.74
N SER A 648 5.52 31.32 -6.48
CA SER A 648 6.35 30.66 -5.46
C SER A 648 5.50 29.76 -4.57
N ALA A 649 5.88 28.49 -4.47
CA ALA A 649 5.26 27.56 -3.53
C ALA A 649 5.65 27.87 -2.07
N GLN A 650 6.82 28.47 -1.89
CA GLN A 650 7.39 28.85 -0.60
C GLN A 650 6.77 30.10 0.03
N LEU A 651 6.14 30.99 -0.75
CA LEU A 651 5.44 32.18 -0.24
C LEU A 651 3.96 32.13 -0.62
N ARG A 652 3.07 32.03 0.37
CA ARG A 652 1.63 31.84 0.16
C ARG A 652 0.81 32.77 1.04
N VAL A 653 -0.41 33.06 0.58
CA VAL A 653 -1.42 33.78 1.35
C VAL A 653 -2.60 32.84 1.62
N GLU A 654 -3.03 32.73 2.87
CA GLU A 654 -4.18 31.91 3.26
C GLU A 654 -5.12 32.69 4.17
N LEU A 655 -6.42 32.49 3.99
CA LEU A 655 -7.44 33.08 4.83
C LEU A 655 -7.41 32.44 6.23
N ASP A 656 -7.23 33.26 7.26
CA ASP A 656 -7.33 32.88 8.66
C ASP A 656 -8.38 33.77 9.35
N GLY A 657 -9.60 33.23 9.46
CA GLY A 657 -10.77 33.98 9.88
C GLY A 657 -11.13 35.09 8.89
N GLU A 658 -11.05 36.34 9.35
CA GLU A 658 -11.29 37.55 8.54
C GLU A 658 -10.00 38.19 7.99
N SER A 659 -8.83 37.61 8.29
CA SER A 659 -7.52 38.16 7.92
C SER A 659 -6.74 37.26 6.96
N HIS A 660 -5.80 37.82 6.23
CA HIS A 660 -4.94 37.06 5.31
C HIS A 660 -3.59 36.79 5.95
N SER A 661 -3.37 35.54 6.36
CA SER A 661 -2.09 35.06 6.89
C SER A 661 -1.08 34.83 5.76
N ILE A 662 0.16 35.26 5.97
CA ILE A 662 1.28 35.00 5.06
C ILE A 662 2.01 33.76 5.55
N LYS A 663 1.97 32.69 4.77
CA LYS A 663 2.69 31.45 5.05
C LYS A 663 4.00 31.43 4.27
N MET A 664 5.10 31.29 5.00
CA MET A 664 6.43 31.09 4.43
C MET A 664 6.88 29.66 4.73
N ILE A 665 7.19 28.92 3.68
CA ILE A 665 7.56 27.51 3.73
C ILE A 665 8.98 27.38 3.19
N GLY A 666 9.84 26.60 3.85
CA GLY A 666 11.21 26.40 3.40
C GLY A 666 11.91 25.29 4.17
N ALA A 667 12.95 24.72 3.57
CA ALA A 667 13.91 23.90 4.30
C ALA A 667 14.91 24.82 5.02
N VAL A 668 15.21 24.53 6.29
CA VAL A 668 16.30 25.22 7.00
C VAL A 668 17.62 24.64 6.55
N ALA A 669 18.57 25.52 6.23
CA ALA A 669 19.93 25.12 5.91
C ALA A 669 20.62 24.51 7.14
N ILE A 670 21.63 23.68 6.89
CA ILE A 670 22.55 23.23 7.94
C ILE A 670 23.23 24.47 8.51
N ASP A 671 23.43 24.46 9.83
CA ASP A 671 24.08 25.56 10.55
C ASP A 671 25.48 25.85 9.98
N ASP A 672 25.84 27.13 9.87
CA ASP A 672 27.07 27.58 9.18
C ASP A 672 28.34 26.95 9.79
N ASP A 673 28.37 26.68 11.10
CA ASP A 673 29.50 26.05 11.79
C ASP A 673 29.71 24.56 11.38
N LEU A 674 28.71 23.97 10.72
CA LEU A 674 28.66 22.56 10.35
C LEU A 674 28.79 22.32 8.83
N VAL A 675 28.61 23.35 8.00
CA VAL A 675 28.57 23.21 6.52
C VAL A 675 29.86 22.63 5.97
N ASP A 676 31.01 23.07 6.48
CA ASP A 676 32.33 22.66 5.98
C ASP A 676 32.82 21.30 6.54
N LYS A 677 32.00 20.61 7.33
CA LYS A 677 32.40 19.37 8.02
C LYS A 677 32.09 18.14 7.16
N PRO A 678 32.96 17.12 7.14
CA PRO A 678 32.65 15.85 6.46
C PRO A 678 31.38 15.19 7.03
N VAL A 679 30.44 14.82 6.15
CA VAL A 679 29.16 14.20 6.53
C VAL A 679 29.03 12.77 6.02
N LEU A 680 28.71 11.85 6.92
CA LEU A 680 28.29 10.48 6.63
C LEU A 680 26.81 10.30 6.97
N HIS A 681 25.96 10.09 5.97
CA HIS A 681 24.53 9.82 6.15
C HIS A 681 24.24 8.32 6.02
N LEU A 682 23.86 7.68 7.12
CA LEU A 682 23.49 6.26 7.19
C LEU A 682 21.96 6.12 7.21
N ASP A 683 21.34 5.54 6.17
CA ASP A 683 19.88 5.42 6.11
C ASP A 683 19.51 4.19 5.27
N ALA A 684 18.57 3.35 5.72
CA ALA A 684 18.16 2.18 4.93
C ALA A 684 17.32 2.55 3.69
N THR A 685 16.70 3.72 3.74
CA THR A 685 15.66 4.22 2.83
C THR A 685 16.07 5.54 2.17
N LEU A 686 17.37 5.84 2.12
CA LEU A 686 17.89 7.09 1.57
C LEU A 686 17.37 7.35 0.14
N ARG A 687 16.80 8.54 -0.08
CA ARG A 687 16.34 9.03 -1.38
C ARG A 687 17.19 10.20 -1.85
N ASP A 688 17.88 10.01 -2.96
CA ASP A 688 18.77 11.02 -3.54
C ASP A 688 18.03 12.32 -3.88
N ASP A 689 16.80 12.22 -4.40
CA ASP A 689 15.96 13.37 -4.77
C ASP A 689 15.68 14.33 -3.61
N ILE A 690 15.66 13.81 -2.37
CA ILE A 690 15.42 14.58 -1.15
C ILE A 690 16.74 14.91 -0.47
N ALA A 691 17.62 13.93 -0.29
CA ALA A 691 18.84 14.07 0.50
C ALA A 691 19.80 15.11 -0.10
N THR A 692 19.91 15.18 -1.42
CA THR A 692 20.73 16.18 -2.13
C THR A 692 20.24 17.62 -1.96
N ARG A 693 18.98 17.83 -1.54
CA ARG A 693 18.42 19.16 -1.24
C ARG A 693 18.90 19.71 0.11
N LEU A 694 19.29 18.82 1.01
CA LEU A 694 19.78 19.17 2.35
C LEU A 694 21.30 19.09 2.43
N LEU A 695 21.89 18.17 1.68
CA LEU A 695 23.32 17.95 1.55
C LEU A 695 23.71 18.09 0.07
N PRO A 696 23.93 19.31 -0.43
CA PRO A 696 24.34 19.53 -1.81
C PRO A 696 25.57 18.70 -2.19
N GLY A 697 25.53 18.05 -3.35
CA GLY A 697 26.64 17.22 -3.83
C GLY A 697 26.78 15.84 -3.18
N LEU A 698 25.84 15.42 -2.33
CA LEU A 698 25.80 14.08 -1.71
C LEU A 698 26.02 12.96 -2.75
N LYS A 699 26.97 12.06 -2.45
CA LYS A 699 27.20 10.85 -3.24
C LYS A 699 26.64 9.63 -2.53
N THR A 700 25.62 9.03 -3.13
CA THR A 700 24.99 7.83 -2.58
C THR A 700 25.71 6.55 -3.01
N ARG A 701 25.78 5.58 -2.09
CA ARG A 701 26.21 4.20 -2.30
C ARG A 701 25.11 3.27 -1.82
N ILE A 702 24.70 2.35 -2.70
CA ILE A 702 23.63 1.39 -2.44
C ILE A 702 24.26 0.03 -2.10
N ILE A 703 23.92 -0.51 -0.94
CA ILE A 703 24.43 -1.79 -0.43
C ILE A 703 23.24 -2.63 0.04
N GLU A 704 22.71 -3.47 -0.84
CA GLU A 704 21.56 -4.31 -0.54
C GLU A 704 21.94 -5.78 -0.37
N ALA A 705 21.44 -6.41 0.70
CA ALA A 705 21.66 -7.81 0.99
C ALA A 705 20.38 -8.64 0.82
N ALA A 706 20.54 -9.87 0.34
CA ALA A 706 19.46 -10.83 0.28
C ALA A 706 19.03 -11.29 1.68
N ALA A 707 17.72 -11.49 1.87
CA ALA A 707 17.13 -12.07 3.06
C ALA A 707 16.44 -13.40 2.71
N PRO A 708 17.21 -14.48 2.48
CA PRO A 708 16.67 -15.74 1.95
C PRO A 708 15.68 -16.42 2.91
N HIS A 709 15.84 -16.23 4.22
CA HIS A 709 15.02 -16.84 5.27
C HIS A 709 13.94 -15.89 5.83
N MET A 710 13.65 -14.79 5.12
CA MET A 710 12.51 -13.92 5.39
C MET A 710 11.47 -14.13 4.30
N SER A 711 10.24 -14.48 4.68
CA SER A 711 9.11 -14.54 3.74
C SER A 711 8.25 -13.28 3.83
N LEU A 712 7.97 -12.64 2.70
CA LEU A 712 7.19 -11.42 2.61
C LEU A 712 5.87 -11.65 1.87
N HIS A 713 4.76 -11.54 2.57
CA HIS A 713 3.41 -11.76 2.08
C HIS A 713 2.66 -10.42 1.97
N LEU A 714 2.33 -10.02 0.75
CA LEU A 714 1.51 -8.84 0.50
C LEU A 714 0.03 -9.23 0.45
N VAL A 715 -0.76 -8.67 1.35
CA VAL A 715 -2.19 -8.90 1.47
C VAL A 715 -2.92 -7.64 1.02
N THR A 716 -3.51 -7.69 -0.17
CA THR A 716 -4.27 -6.58 -0.77
C THR A 716 -5.70 -6.53 -0.19
N GLY A 717 -6.22 -5.32 0.03
CA GLY A 717 -7.51 -5.15 0.70
C GLY A 717 -7.69 -3.80 1.39
N ARG A 718 -8.80 -3.66 2.12
CA ARG A 718 -9.19 -2.37 2.72
C ARG A 718 -8.62 -2.19 4.13
N PHE A 719 -7.36 -1.77 4.20
CA PHE A 719 -6.64 -1.55 5.48
C PHE A 719 -6.28 -0.07 5.75
N GLY A 720 -6.75 0.84 4.91
CA GLY A 720 -6.58 2.28 5.12
C GLY A 720 -7.22 2.75 6.43
N LYS A 721 -6.75 3.87 6.99
CA LYS A 721 -7.25 4.41 8.26
C LYS A 721 -8.78 4.55 8.29
N SER A 722 -9.38 5.02 7.20
CA SER A 722 -10.85 5.13 7.04
C SER A 722 -11.60 3.80 6.90
N ALA A 723 -10.90 2.67 6.75
CA ALA A 723 -11.50 1.35 6.61
C ALA A 723 -11.52 0.55 7.91
N ILE A 724 -10.59 0.81 8.83
CA ILE A 724 -10.40 0.01 10.06
C ILE A 724 -10.37 0.83 11.36
N VAL A 725 -10.15 2.14 11.31
CA VAL A 725 -10.11 2.99 12.51
C VAL A 725 -11.48 3.66 12.71
N PRO A 726 -12.16 3.46 13.86
CA PRO A 726 -13.39 4.17 14.19
C PRO A 726 -13.21 5.70 14.15
N ASP A 727 -14.25 6.43 13.75
CA ASP A 727 -14.25 7.89 13.67
C ASP A 727 -15.54 8.45 14.27
N ASP A 728 -15.43 9.33 15.25
CA ASP A 728 -16.56 9.93 15.98
C ASP A 728 -17.51 10.70 15.05
N ARG A 729 -17.04 11.13 13.87
CA ARG A 729 -17.84 11.84 12.87
C ARG A 729 -18.54 10.91 11.88
N ALA A 730 -18.18 9.63 11.85
CA ALA A 730 -18.78 8.66 10.95
C ALA A 730 -20.13 8.15 11.48
N ALA A 731 -21.01 7.75 10.56
CA ALA A 731 -22.29 7.15 10.93
C ALA A 731 -22.09 5.83 11.71
N PRO A 732 -23.01 5.46 12.63
CA PRO A 732 -22.85 4.27 13.48
C PRO A 732 -22.66 2.96 12.70
N ASP A 733 -23.31 2.82 11.55
CA ASP A 733 -23.21 1.64 10.67
C ASP A 733 -21.84 1.52 10.00
N GLU A 734 -21.26 2.65 9.59
CA GLU A 734 -19.90 2.73 9.06
C GLU A 734 -18.88 2.38 10.15
N ASN A 735 -19.01 2.90 11.37
CA ASN A 735 -18.13 2.52 12.49
C ASN A 735 -18.27 1.04 12.86
N ALA A 736 -19.49 0.48 12.83
CA ALA A 736 -19.69 -0.95 13.02
C ALA A 736 -18.98 -1.78 11.93
N ARG A 737 -18.93 -1.30 10.69
CA ARG A 737 -18.16 -1.93 9.60
C ARG A 737 -16.66 -1.88 9.88
N ARG A 738 -16.13 -0.72 10.29
CA ARG A 738 -14.70 -0.56 10.62
C ARG A 738 -14.29 -1.46 11.79
N GLY A 739 -15.13 -1.55 12.83
CA GLY A 739 -14.94 -2.45 13.96
C GLY A 739 -14.90 -3.92 13.55
N ARG A 740 -15.77 -4.36 12.63
CA ARG A 740 -15.71 -5.73 12.07
C ARG A 740 -14.41 -5.98 11.30
N ASN A 741 -13.99 -5.04 10.45
CA ASN A 741 -12.74 -5.20 9.71
C ASN A 741 -11.52 -5.27 10.64
N LEU A 742 -11.50 -4.46 11.71
CA LEU A 742 -10.47 -4.51 12.75
C LEU A 742 -10.48 -5.86 13.48
N SER A 743 -11.66 -6.35 13.86
CA SER A 743 -11.81 -7.67 14.50
C SER A 743 -11.27 -8.80 13.60
N ASP A 744 -11.52 -8.75 12.30
CA ASP A 744 -10.99 -9.74 11.35
C ASP A 744 -9.45 -9.71 11.31
N CYS A 745 -8.84 -8.52 11.40
CA CYS A 745 -7.39 -8.37 11.49
C CYS A 745 -6.84 -8.92 12.82
N VAL A 746 -7.52 -8.65 13.94
CA VAL A 746 -7.18 -9.19 15.27
C VAL A 746 -7.21 -10.71 15.27
N ASP A 747 -8.25 -11.31 14.68
CA ASP A 747 -8.37 -12.77 14.58
C ASP A 747 -7.26 -13.37 13.70
N GLN A 748 -6.83 -12.66 12.64
CA GLN A 748 -5.71 -13.11 11.81
C GLN A 748 -4.41 -13.14 12.61
N VAL A 749 -4.12 -12.07 13.36
CA VAL A 749 -2.93 -12.04 14.23
C VAL A 749 -3.01 -13.16 15.27
N ARG A 750 -4.16 -13.38 15.91
CA ARG A 750 -4.35 -14.48 16.87
C ARG A 750 -4.06 -15.84 16.26
N TRP A 751 -4.54 -16.09 15.04
CA TRP A 751 -4.30 -17.33 14.32
C TRP A 751 -2.81 -17.58 14.09
N HIS A 752 -2.09 -16.57 13.57
CA HIS A 752 -0.66 -16.68 13.31
C HIS A 752 0.16 -16.76 14.60
N THR A 753 -0.26 -16.08 15.66
CA THR A 753 0.39 -16.15 16.98
C THR A 753 0.37 -17.58 17.53
N ARG A 754 -0.76 -18.30 17.35
CA ARG A 754 -0.84 -19.72 17.71
C ARG A 754 0.03 -20.60 16.83
N ARG A 755 0.05 -20.36 15.52
CA ARG A 755 0.86 -21.14 14.57
C ARG A 755 2.37 -20.99 14.81
N LEU A 756 2.81 -19.81 15.21
CA LEU A 756 4.23 -19.50 15.42
C LEU A 756 4.69 -19.67 16.88
N ALA A 757 3.81 -20.11 17.79
CA ALA A 757 4.17 -20.34 19.19
C ALA A 757 5.29 -21.39 19.33
N PRO A 758 6.24 -21.22 20.26
CA PRO A 758 6.34 -20.18 21.30
C PRO A 758 6.95 -18.84 20.84
N GLY A 759 7.06 -18.59 19.53
CA GLY A 759 7.58 -17.34 18.97
C GLY A 759 6.69 -16.11 19.23
N THR A 760 7.32 -14.94 19.24
CA THR A 760 6.65 -13.64 19.40
C THR A 760 6.34 -13.00 18.04
N ILE A 761 5.23 -12.29 17.92
CA ILE A 761 4.85 -11.52 16.73
C ILE A 761 4.87 -10.02 17.05
N LEU A 762 5.42 -9.21 16.15
CA LEU A 762 5.27 -7.76 16.18
C LEU A 762 4.08 -7.33 15.32
N VAL A 763 3.17 -6.52 15.86
CA VAL A 763 2.12 -5.85 15.09
C VAL A 763 2.43 -4.36 15.01
N VAL A 764 2.51 -3.82 13.78
CA VAL A 764 2.67 -2.40 13.51
C VAL A 764 1.41 -1.86 12.84
N THR A 765 0.79 -0.84 13.42
CA THR A 765 -0.46 -0.26 12.87
C THR A 765 -0.66 1.21 13.23
N TYR A 766 -1.86 1.76 13.02
CA TYR A 766 -2.19 3.11 13.46
C TYR A 766 -2.30 3.16 14.98
N LYS A 767 -1.71 4.19 15.61
CA LYS A 767 -1.80 4.46 17.05
C LYS A 767 -3.20 4.30 17.65
N ALA A 768 -4.24 4.71 16.91
CA ALA A 768 -5.63 4.67 17.38
C ALA A 768 -6.22 3.25 17.55
N ILE A 769 -5.59 2.23 16.98
CA ILE A 769 -6.04 0.83 17.06
C ILE A 769 -4.92 -0.12 17.54
N GLU A 770 -3.80 0.42 18.00
CA GLU A 770 -2.68 -0.36 18.53
C GLU A 770 -3.12 -1.23 19.71
N ASP A 771 -3.85 -0.63 20.66
CA ASP A 771 -4.33 -1.30 21.88
C ASP A 771 -5.22 -2.52 21.58
N ALA A 772 -5.85 -2.59 20.41
CA ALA A 772 -6.68 -3.73 20.01
C ALA A 772 -5.91 -5.06 19.91
N PHE A 773 -4.57 -5.00 19.82
CA PHE A 773 -3.70 -6.16 19.72
C PHE A 773 -2.94 -6.47 21.02
N SER A 774 -2.98 -5.57 22.00
CA SER A 774 -2.17 -5.63 23.23
C SER A 774 -2.49 -6.82 24.13
N ASP A 775 -3.74 -7.27 24.14
CA ASP A 775 -4.21 -8.41 24.96
C ASP A 775 -3.91 -9.78 24.34
N ILE A 776 -3.26 -9.85 23.17
CA ILE A 776 -2.96 -11.12 22.49
C ILE A 776 -1.66 -11.71 23.07
N PRO A 777 -1.68 -12.89 23.71
CA PRO A 777 -0.47 -13.48 24.28
C PRO A 777 0.57 -13.81 23.21
N GLY A 778 1.82 -13.36 23.39
CA GLY A 778 2.88 -13.55 22.40
C GLY A 778 2.92 -12.48 21.30
N VAL A 779 2.17 -11.39 21.45
CA VAL A 779 2.22 -10.22 20.56
C VAL A 779 2.88 -9.05 21.28
N VAL A 780 3.76 -8.36 20.56
CA VAL A 780 4.25 -7.02 20.90
C VAL A 780 3.73 -6.03 19.87
N THR A 781 3.40 -4.81 20.29
CA THR A 781 2.79 -3.81 19.41
C THR A 781 3.69 -2.62 19.18
N GLY A 782 3.43 -1.93 18.07
CA GLY A 782 3.99 -0.63 17.75
C GLY A 782 3.07 0.13 16.80
N HIS A 783 3.34 1.43 16.64
CA HIS A 783 2.65 2.24 15.65
C HIS A 783 3.61 2.96 14.71
N PHE A 784 3.10 3.29 13.52
CA PHE A 784 3.83 4.04 12.51
C PHE A 784 4.45 5.32 13.10
N ASN A 785 5.70 5.59 12.74
CA ASN A 785 6.58 6.69 13.18
C ASN A 785 7.10 6.58 14.62
N ALA A 786 6.87 5.46 15.31
CA ALA A 786 7.36 5.25 16.69
C ALA A 786 8.39 4.12 16.83
N LEU A 787 8.64 3.35 15.76
CA LEU A 787 9.51 2.17 15.81
C LEU A 787 10.92 2.42 15.29
N ALA A 788 11.14 3.50 14.54
CA ALA A 788 12.44 3.86 14.02
C ALA A 788 13.48 3.87 15.15
N GLY A 789 14.62 3.22 14.90
CA GLY A 789 15.73 3.07 15.83
C GLY A 789 15.57 2.07 16.98
N LEU A 790 14.40 1.47 17.23
CA LEU A 790 14.25 0.46 18.28
C LEU A 790 14.82 -0.91 17.85
N ASP A 791 15.58 -1.55 18.75
CA ASP A 791 16.22 -2.86 18.52
C ASP A 791 15.51 -4.06 19.19
N GLY A 792 14.48 -3.80 19.99
CA GLY A 792 13.77 -4.83 20.78
C GLY A 792 13.00 -5.89 19.99
N PHE A 793 12.93 -5.77 18.65
CA PHE A 793 12.12 -6.65 17.79
C PHE A 793 12.94 -7.62 16.95
N ARG A 794 14.26 -7.69 17.16
CA ARG A 794 15.16 -8.51 16.33
C ARG A 794 14.87 -10.02 16.37
N ASP A 795 14.25 -10.51 17.45
CA ASP A 795 14.05 -11.94 17.71
C ASP A 795 12.61 -12.43 17.41
N VAL A 796 11.72 -11.54 16.91
CA VAL A 796 10.32 -11.91 16.59
C VAL A 796 10.25 -12.97 15.49
N ARG A 797 9.28 -13.87 15.54
CA ARG A 797 9.08 -14.89 14.48
C ARG A 797 8.16 -14.41 13.37
N GLY A 798 7.34 -13.39 13.63
CA GLY A 798 6.50 -12.77 12.62
C GLY A 798 6.32 -11.26 12.80
N ILE A 799 6.03 -10.57 11.71
CA ILE A 799 5.66 -9.15 11.68
C ILE A 799 4.35 -9.00 10.91
N PHE A 800 3.39 -8.28 11.49
CA PHE A 800 2.16 -7.85 10.83
C PHE A 800 2.15 -6.34 10.73
N ILE A 801 2.22 -5.83 9.51
CA ILE A 801 2.02 -4.42 9.19
C ILE A 801 0.59 -4.25 8.71
N ILE A 802 -0.23 -3.54 9.47
CA ILE A 802 -1.66 -3.39 9.20
C ILE A 802 -1.96 -1.93 8.84
N GLY A 803 -2.20 -1.71 7.54
CA GLY A 803 -2.39 -0.38 6.96
C GLY A 803 -1.10 0.25 6.47
N ARG A 804 -1.15 1.57 6.23
CA ARG A 804 0.00 2.36 5.77
C ARG A 804 -0.10 3.82 6.22
N PRO A 805 1.01 4.50 6.52
CA PRO A 805 1.01 5.91 6.89
C PRO A 805 0.89 6.83 5.66
N LEU A 806 -0.18 6.65 4.87
CA LEU A 806 -0.43 7.47 3.69
C LEU A 806 -0.74 8.94 4.10
N PRO A 807 0.06 9.93 3.66
CA PRO A 807 -0.24 11.33 3.93
C PRO A 807 -1.53 11.77 3.23
N ARG A 808 -2.19 12.80 3.75
CA ARG A 808 -3.31 13.46 3.07
C ARG A 808 -2.80 14.46 2.04
N ASP A 809 -3.62 14.81 1.05
CA ASP A 809 -3.30 15.88 0.08
C ASP A 809 -2.93 17.19 0.77
N SER A 810 -3.51 17.49 1.94
CA SER A 810 -3.16 18.70 2.70
C SER A 810 -1.78 18.65 3.39
N GLN A 811 -1.13 17.49 3.47
CA GLN A 811 0.15 17.28 4.13
C GLN A 811 1.35 17.28 3.16
N LEU A 812 1.10 17.13 1.85
CA LEU A 812 2.14 17.12 0.81
C LEU A 812 2.65 18.52 0.40
N PRO A 813 1.82 19.59 0.33
CA PRO A 813 2.26 20.88 -0.22
C PRO A 813 3.43 21.51 0.53
N ALA A 814 3.48 21.38 1.86
CA ALA A 814 4.55 21.97 2.67
C ALA A 814 5.94 21.35 2.38
N PRO A 815 6.13 20.02 2.46
CA PRO A 815 7.41 19.41 2.06
C PRO A 815 7.74 19.61 0.58
N CYS A 816 6.76 19.57 -0.34
CA CYS A 816 7.02 19.85 -1.76
C CYS A 816 7.55 21.28 -1.97
N ALA A 817 6.92 22.28 -1.36
CA ALA A 817 7.38 23.65 -1.42
C ALA A 817 8.75 23.84 -0.76
N ALA A 818 8.98 23.22 0.40
CA ALA A 818 10.22 23.39 1.14
C ALA A 818 11.44 22.79 0.44
N LEU A 819 11.29 21.60 -0.16
CA LEU A 819 12.40 20.84 -0.73
C LEU A 819 12.60 21.09 -2.23
N PHE A 820 11.52 21.43 -2.94
CA PHE A 820 11.53 21.55 -4.40
C PHE A 820 11.04 22.92 -4.92
N ASP A 821 10.49 23.79 -4.06
CA ASP A 821 9.79 25.04 -4.45
C ASP A 821 8.71 24.83 -5.52
N LEU A 822 8.01 23.69 -5.44
CA LEU A 822 6.94 23.34 -6.37
C LEU A 822 5.60 23.24 -5.65
N VAL A 823 4.57 23.74 -6.33
CA VAL A 823 3.19 23.58 -5.89
C VAL A 823 2.76 22.19 -6.29
N ALA A 824 2.57 21.31 -5.30
CA ALA A 824 1.95 20.02 -5.53
C ALA A 824 0.54 20.25 -6.11
N ASP A 825 0.33 19.82 -7.35
CA ASP A 825 -0.96 19.85 -8.04
C ASP A 825 -1.41 18.40 -8.32
N GLY A 826 -2.70 18.17 -8.47
CA GLY A 826 -3.24 16.83 -8.71
C GLY A 826 -3.79 16.13 -7.47
N GLU A 827 -3.95 14.80 -7.58
CA GLU A 827 -4.70 14.00 -6.63
C GLU A 827 -4.23 12.54 -6.57
N TYR A 828 -4.58 11.84 -5.50
CA TYR A 828 -4.37 10.41 -5.41
C TYR A 828 -5.19 9.63 -6.45
N ARG A 829 -4.50 8.86 -7.29
CA ARG A 829 -5.10 7.98 -8.30
C ARG A 829 -4.72 6.53 -8.09
N TRP A 830 -5.69 5.66 -8.30
CA TRP A 830 -5.43 4.22 -8.35
C TRP A 830 -4.69 3.91 -9.65
N GLN A 831 -3.53 3.29 -9.50
CA GLN A 831 -2.68 2.86 -10.61
C GLN A 831 -2.35 1.38 -10.42
N THR A 832 -1.97 0.71 -11.51
CA THR A 832 -1.41 -0.64 -11.46
C THR A 832 0.11 -0.51 -11.46
N SER A 833 0.75 -1.15 -10.48
CA SER A 833 2.20 -1.27 -10.37
C SER A 833 2.57 -2.75 -10.28
N ALA A 834 3.84 -3.08 -10.25
CA ALA A 834 4.31 -4.46 -10.14
C ALA A 834 5.26 -4.63 -8.95
N VAL A 835 5.15 -5.78 -8.29
CA VAL A 835 6.09 -6.22 -7.26
C VAL A 835 6.92 -7.38 -7.76
N ARG A 836 8.18 -7.44 -7.30
CA ARG A 836 9.10 -8.53 -7.63
C ARG A 836 8.78 -9.75 -6.75
N MET A 837 8.56 -10.90 -7.38
CA MET A 837 8.36 -12.18 -6.70
C MET A 837 9.68 -12.93 -6.51
N ARG A 838 9.73 -13.86 -5.55
CA ARG A 838 10.91 -14.69 -5.25
C ARG A 838 11.33 -15.59 -6.39
N ASP A 839 10.39 -16.05 -7.21
CA ASP A 839 10.65 -16.83 -8.43
C ASP A 839 11.20 -15.99 -9.59
N GLY A 840 11.42 -14.69 -9.37
CA GLY A 840 11.90 -13.73 -10.36
C GLY A 840 10.81 -13.06 -11.18
N SER A 841 9.56 -13.55 -11.12
CA SER A 841 8.43 -12.98 -11.86
C SER A 841 7.96 -11.64 -11.29
N SER A 842 7.18 -10.92 -12.08
CA SER A 842 6.52 -9.67 -11.69
C SER A 842 5.02 -9.93 -11.45
N ARG A 843 4.47 -9.40 -10.35
CA ARG A 843 3.02 -9.47 -10.10
C ARG A 843 2.40 -8.09 -9.98
N ALA A 844 1.32 -7.90 -10.75
CA ALA A 844 0.56 -6.67 -10.76
C ALA A 844 -0.22 -6.47 -9.46
N VAL A 845 -0.11 -5.27 -8.90
CA VAL A 845 -0.82 -4.83 -7.70
C VAL A 845 -1.45 -3.47 -7.94
N ARG A 846 -2.63 -3.25 -7.35
CA ARG A 846 -3.28 -1.94 -7.38
C ARG A 846 -2.72 -1.10 -6.24
N VAL A 847 -2.24 0.08 -6.55
CA VAL A 847 -1.64 1.01 -5.60
C VAL A 847 -2.26 2.38 -5.74
N LEU A 848 -2.22 3.15 -4.66
CA LEU A 848 -2.66 4.54 -4.66
C LEU A 848 -1.40 5.42 -4.71
N ARG A 849 -1.21 6.13 -5.82
CA ARG A 849 -0.07 7.01 -6.08
C ARG A 849 -0.59 8.44 -6.29
N HIS A 850 0.22 9.43 -6.01
CA HIS A 850 -0.06 10.80 -6.45
C HIS A 850 0.27 10.93 -7.94
N ASP A 851 -0.50 11.69 -8.71
CA ASP A 851 -0.24 11.89 -10.14
C ASP A 851 0.84 12.95 -10.42
N ASP A 852 1.03 13.92 -9.53
CA ASP A 852 2.24 14.76 -9.50
C ASP A 852 3.47 14.00 -8.96
N GLU A 853 4.57 14.08 -9.72
CA GLU A 853 5.80 13.33 -9.51
C GLU A 853 6.51 13.71 -8.20
N VAL A 854 6.51 14.99 -7.84
CA VAL A 854 7.20 15.50 -6.64
C VAL A 854 6.42 15.13 -5.39
N ALA A 855 5.09 15.28 -5.43
CA ALA A 855 4.20 14.81 -4.40
C ALA A 855 4.29 13.29 -4.21
N GLU A 856 4.51 12.52 -5.29
CA GLU A 856 4.73 11.07 -5.20
C GLU A 856 6.08 10.73 -4.54
N ILE A 857 7.16 11.46 -4.83
CA ILE A 857 8.46 11.30 -4.14
C ILE A 857 8.29 11.49 -2.63
N VAL A 858 7.62 12.58 -2.22
CA VAL A 858 7.36 12.88 -0.81
C VAL A 858 6.41 11.86 -0.18
N ARG A 859 5.35 11.46 -0.88
CA ARG A 859 4.42 10.41 -0.41
C ARG A 859 5.17 9.11 -0.17
N ALA A 860 6.04 8.70 -1.10
CA ALA A 860 6.84 7.50 -0.97
C ALA A 860 7.81 7.59 0.22
N ALA A 861 8.42 8.76 0.43
CA ALA A 861 9.29 9.02 1.58
C ALA A 861 8.58 8.95 2.94
N ILE A 862 7.30 9.31 3.00
CA ILE A 862 6.48 9.24 4.23
C ILE A 862 5.88 7.84 4.43
N CYS A 863 5.45 7.22 3.33
CA CYS A 863 4.65 6.00 3.38
C CYS A 863 5.48 4.74 3.16
N ASP A 864 6.15 4.62 2.01
CA ASP A 864 6.79 3.36 1.60
C ASP A 864 8.06 3.12 2.42
N ASP A 865 8.83 4.18 2.69
CA ASP A 865 10.07 4.12 3.47
C ASP A 865 9.81 3.71 4.93
N GLU A 866 8.74 4.22 5.54
CA GLU A 866 8.31 3.81 6.89
C GLU A 866 7.97 2.31 6.93
N LEU A 867 7.26 1.80 5.92
CA LEU A 867 6.95 0.37 5.85
C LEU A 867 8.22 -0.49 5.70
N ILE A 868 9.18 -0.06 4.89
CA ILE A 868 10.46 -0.77 4.74
C ILE A 868 11.24 -0.78 6.06
N GLN A 869 11.22 0.34 6.79
CA GLN A 869 11.83 0.46 8.12
C GLN A 869 11.17 -0.46 9.15
N ASP A 870 9.84 -0.56 9.13
CA ASP A 870 9.05 -1.45 10.01
C ASP A 870 9.36 -2.93 9.72
N ILE A 871 9.41 -3.33 8.45
CA ILE A 871 9.82 -4.68 8.04
C ILE A 871 11.24 -4.98 8.53
N GLY A 872 12.13 -4.00 8.39
CA GLY A 872 13.53 -4.08 8.80
C GLY A 872 13.77 -4.30 10.30
N ARG A 873 12.74 -4.11 11.15
CA ARG A 873 12.83 -4.36 12.60
C ARG A 873 13.00 -5.84 12.94
N GLY A 874 12.51 -6.74 12.09
CA GLY A 874 12.69 -8.20 12.25
C GLY A 874 14.09 -8.70 11.88
N ARG A 875 14.95 -7.83 11.33
CA ARG A 875 16.35 -8.14 10.95
C ARG A 875 16.43 -9.33 9.98
N GLY A 876 15.58 -9.35 8.94
CA GLY A 876 15.44 -10.46 7.99
C GLY A 876 16.75 -10.96 7.37
N VAL A 877 17.71 -10.07 7.09
CA VAL A 877 19.04 -10.41 6.55
C VAL A 877 19.91 -11.26 7.49
N ASN A 878 19.58 -11.28 8.78
CA ASN A 878 20.33 -12.03 9.80
C ASN A 878 19.68 -13.38 10.13
N ARG A 879 18.55 -13.71 9.50
CA ARG A 879 17.82 -14.95 9.76
C ARG A 879 18.44 -16.13 9.04
N THR A 880 18.30 -17.30 9.64
CA THR A 880 18.73 -18.59 9.13
C THR A 880 17.52 -19.51 8.94
N GLU A 881 17.74 -20.70 8.40
CA GLU A 881 16.71 -21.74 8.31
C GLU A 881 16.17 -22.18 9.67
N ALA A 882 16.96 -22.07 10.74
CA ALA A 882 16.52 -22.40 12.10
C ALA A 882 15.59 -21.33 12.70
N ASP A 883 15.71 -20.09 12.24
CA ASP A 883 14.96 -18.95 12.77
C ASP A 883 14.30 -18.04 11.72
N PRO A 884 13.55 -18.59 10.73
CA PRO A 884 12.94 -17.79 9.69
C PRO A 884 11.94 -16.76 10.24
N LEU A 885 11.85 -15.64 9.51
CA LEU A 885 10.98 -14.51 9.78
C LEU A 885 9.83 -14.47 8.77
N GLU A 886 8.60 -14.36 9.25
CA GLU A 886 7.41 -14.24 8.40
C GLU A 886 6.81 -12.84 8.49
N VAL A 887 6.71 -12.13 7.37
CA VAL A 887 6.23 -10.75 7.30
C VAL A 887 4.94 -10.67 6.49
N HIS A 888 3.90 -10.10 7.08
CA HIS A 888 2.60 -9.85 6.46
C HIS A 888 2.34 -8.36 6.34
N VAL A 889 2.23 -7.87 5.11
CA VAL A 889 1.89 -6.47 4.82
C VAL A 889 0.46 -6.40 4.34
N LEU A 890 -0.44 -5.97 5.22
CA LEU A 890 -1.86 -5.76 4.94
C LEU A 890 -2.06 -4.32 4.46
N ALA A 891 -1.75 -4.07 3.18
CA ALA A 891 -1.90 -2.77 2.53
C ALA A 891 -1.84 -2.89 1.00
N ASP A 892 -2.45 -1.95 0.28
CA ASP A 892 -2.39 -1.87 -1.19
C ASP A 892 -1.12 -1.11 -1.66
N VAL A 893 0.07 -1.71 -1.47
CA VAL A 893 1.38 -1.07 -1.75
C VAL A 893 2.24 -1.89 -2.71
N ALA A 894 3.20 -1.24 -3.37
CA ALA A 894 4.23 -1.88 -4.17
C ALA A 894 5.60 -1.46 -3.64
N LEU A 895 6.12 -2.25 -2.69
CA LEU A 895 7.42 -1.98 -2.06
C LEU A 895 8.56 -2.54 -2.93
N PRO A 896 9.72 -1.87 -2.99
CA PRO A 896 10.92 -2.36 -3.67
C PRO A 896 11.59 -3.47 -2.83
N LEU A 897 10.89 -4.59 -2.67
CA LEU A 897 11.32 -5.77 -1.93
C LEU A 897 10.94 -7.03 -2.71
N VAL A 898 11.57 -8.16 -2.38
CA VAL A 898 11.22 -9.47 -2.93
C VAL A 898 10.05 -10.06 -2.13
N HIS A 899 8.97 -10.42 -2.83
CA HIS A 899 7.74 -10.95 -2.26
C HIS A 899 7.62 -12.46 -2.49
N ASP A 900 7.07 -13.17 -1.51
CA ASP A 900 6.79 -14.61 -1.57
C ASP A 900 5.38 -14.88 -2.06
N SER A 901 4.42 -14.05 -1.67
CA SER A 901 3.05 -14.14 -2.17
C SER A 901 2.37 -12.77 -2.22
N VAL A 902 1.44 -12.66 -3.17
CA VAL A 902 0.48 -11.56 -3.28
C VAL A 902 -0.90 -12.18 -3.28
N VAL A 903 -1.68 -11.88 -2.25
CA VAL A 903 -3.01 -12.47 -2.01
C VAL A 903 -4.02 -11.39 -1.69
N ASN A 904 -5.30 -11.71 -1.82
CA ASN A 904 -6.38 -10.82 -1.40
C ASN A 904 -6.81 -11.14 0.03
N TRP A 905 -7.21 -10.13 0.78
CA TRP A 905 -7.69 -10.29 2.15
C TRP A 905 -8.77 -11.38 2.29
N ASP A 906 -9.70 -11.46 1.35
CA ASP A 906 -10.81 -12.40 1.44
C ASP A 906 -10.39 -13.87 1.30
N SER A 907 -9.21 -14.14 0.73
CA SER A 907 -8.67 -15.51 0.62
C SER A 907 -7.86 -15.93 1.85
N VAL A 908 -7.46 -15.00 2.71
CA VAL A 908 -6.59 -15.30 3.87
C VAL A 908 -7.20 -14.92 5.21
N LYS A 909 -8.25 -14.09 5.23
CA LYS A 909 -8.93 -13.70 6.48
C LYS A 909 -9.50 -14.92 7.20
N PRO A 910 -9.56 -14.91 8.54
CA PRO A 910 -10.01 -16.08 9.29
C PRO A 910 -11.45 -16.45 8.95
N ASP A 911 -11.63 -17.69 8.50
CA ASP A 911 -12.93 -18.29 8.30
C ASP A 911 -13.65 -18.57 9.63
N ILE A 912 -14.90 -19.02 9.56
CA ILE A 912 -15.70 -19.23 10.77
C ILE A 912 -15.18 -20.39 11.65
N VAL A 913 -14.57 -21.40 11.05
CA VAL A 913 -14.00 -22.54 11.79
C VAL A 913 -12.73 -22.10 12.50
N GLN A 914 -11.85 -21.33 11.86
CA GLN A 914 -10.67 -20.75 12.49
C GLN A 914 -11.06 -19.88 13.70
N ARG A 915 -12.12 -19.07 13.59
CA ARG A 915 -12.64 -18.28 14.71
C ARG A 915 -13.16 -19.14 15.86
N MET A 916 -13.89 -20.22 15.57
CA MET A 916 -14.32 -21.17 16.60
C MET A 916 -13.13 -21.90 17.25
N LEU A 917 -12.11 -22.27 16.49
CA LEU A 917 -10.88 -22.89 17.00
C LEU A 917 -10.11 -21.93 17.92
N LEU A 918 -10.04 -20.64 17.56
CA LEU A 918 -9.45 -19.60 18.40
C LEU A 918 -10.25 -19.40 19.70
N ALA A 919 -11.57 -19.51 19.64
CA ALA A 919 -12.44 -19.39 20.80
C ALA A 919 -12.43 -20.62 21.71
N GLY A 920 -12.03 -21.79 21.22
CA GLY A 920 -12.31 -23.04 21.94
C GLY A 920 -12.23 -24.28 21.06
N VAL A 921 -13.42 -24.79 20.79
CA VAL A 921 -13.66 -25.97 19.97
C VAL A 921 -14.49 -25.55 18.76
N ALA A 922 -14.09 -25.95 17.56
CA ALA A 922 -14.93 -25.88 16.37
C ALA A 922 -15.83 -27.10 16.25
N VAL A 923 -17.09 -26.88 15.87
CA VAL A 923 -18.08 -27.95 15.69
C VAL A 923 -18.78 -27.82 14.33
N ASP A 924 -19.26 -28.95 13.78
CA ASP A 924 -19.94 -29.03 12.49
C ASP A 924 -21.47 -28.78 12.56
N SER A 925 -22.02 -28.67 13.77
CA SER A 925 -23.43 -28.40 14.07
C SER A 925 -23.69 -26.92 14.35
N PRO A 926 -24.49 -26.20 13.53
CA PRO A 926 -24.82 -24.80 13.76
C PRO A 926 -25.48 -24.52 15.12
N ALA A 927 -26.33 -25.44 15.60
CA ALA A 927 -27.00 -25.29 16.89
C ALA A 927 -26.01 -25.39 18.06
N ASP A 928 -25.05 -26.30 17.97
CA ASP A 928 -24.03 -26.49 19.00
C ASP A 928 -22.99 -25.37 18.94
N ALA A 929 -22.68 -24.84 17.75
CA ALA A 929 -21.81 -23.68 17.58
C ALA A 929 -22.35 -22.42 18.26
N VAL A 930 -23.66 -22.17 18.22
CA VAL A 930 -24.31 -21.04 18.93
C VAL A 930 -24.19 -21.22 20.45
N ALA A 931 -24.38 -22.45 20.94
CA ALA A 931 -24.31 -22.72 22.37
C ALA A 931 -22.87 -22.61 22.92
N LEU A 932 -21.87 -23.03 22.14
CA LEU A 932 -20.46 -22.92 22.49
C LEU A 932 -19.92 -21.49 22.32
N HIS A 933 -20.35 -20.78 21.28
CA HIS A 933 -19.79 -19.49 20.87
C HIS A 933 -20.89 -18.42 20.72
N PRO A 934 -21.57 -18.03 21.82
CA PRO A 934 -22.64 -17.04 21.76
C PRO A 934 -22.15 -15.63 21.35
N HIS A 935 -20.84 -15.38 21.42
CA HIS A 935 -20.22 -14.13 20.96
C HIS A 935 -19.94 -14.11 19.45
N LEU A 936 -19.92 -15.27 18.77
CA LEU A 936 -19.76 -15.37 17.31
C LEU A 936 -21.11 -15.46 16.57
N PHE A 937 -22.15 -15.96 17.24
CA PHE A 937 -23.46 -16.20 16.62
C PHE A 937 -24.62 -15.75 17.52
N ASP A 938 -25.49 -14.90 17.00
CA ASP A 938 -26.71 -14.46 17.69
C ASP A 938 -27.78 -15.55 17.69
N ASN A 939 -27.84 -16.39 16.65
CA ASN A 939 -28.81 -17.48 16.51
C ASN A 939 -28.40 -18.56 15.49
N GLU A 940 -29.11 -19.70 15.52
CA GLU A 940 -28.84 -20.86 14.67
C GLU A 940 -28.94 -20.55 13.17
N LYS A 941 -29.87 -19.69 12.75
CA LYS A 941 -30.00 -19.32 11.32
C LYS A 941 -28.79 -18.54 10.82
N GLN A 942 -28.18 -17.71 11.67
CA GLN A 942 -26.95 -16.98 11.35
C GLN A 942 -25.76 -17.94 11.28
N ALA A 943 -25.62 -18.84 12.25
CA ALA A 943 -24.59 -19.87 12.24
C ALA A 943 -24.69 -20.74 10.98
N GLN A 944 -25.89 -21.20 10.64
CA GLN A 944 -26.12 -21.99 9.42
C GLN A 944 -25.71 -21.23 8.15
N LYS A 945 -26.09 -19.95 8.02
CA LYS A 945 -25.66 -19.11 6.90
C LYS A 945 -24.15 -18.89 6.87
N ALA A 946 -23.48 -18.81 8.01
CA ALA A 946 -22.02 -18.66 8.08
C ALA A 946 -21.32 -19.93 7.56
N PHE A 947 -21.82 -21.11 7.94
CA PHE A 947 -21.30 -22.40 7.49
C PHE A 947 -21.53 -22.60 5.98
N GLU A 948 -22.72 -22.26 5.49
CA GLU A 948 -23.06 -22.31 4.06
C GLU A 948 -22.15 -21.38 3.23
N ARG A 949 -21.88 -20.16 3.72
CA ARG A 949 -20.98 -19.20 3.05
C ARG A 949 -19.54 -19.64 3.01
N ALA A 950 -19.08 -20.32 4.05
CA ALA A 950 -17.73 -20.85 4.12
C ALA A 950 -17.56 -22.14 3.28
N GLY A 951 -18.61 -22.57 2.57
CA GLY A 951 -18.54 -23.73 1.66
C GLY A 951 -18.59 -25.08 2.38
N PHE A 952 -18.76 -25.08 3.71
CA PHE A 952 -18.77 -26.29 4.53
C PHE A 952 -20.18 -26.91 4.53
N LYS A 953 -20.41 -27.95 3.74
CA LYS A 953 -21.66 -28.76 3.75
C LYS A 953 -21.78 -29.63 5.01
N ARG A 954 -21.60 -29.04 6.21
CA ARG A 954 -21.50 -29.74 7.52
C ARG A 954 -20.34 -30.76 7.59
N GLN A 955 -19.27 -30.50 6.84
CA GLN A 955 -18.03 -31.24 6.91
C GLN A 955 -16.92 -30.21 7.09
N ILE A 956 -16.11 -30.37 8.12
CA ILE A 956 -14.95 -29.52 8.37
C ILE A 956 -13.74 -30.23 7.73
N PRO A 957 -13.13 -29.70 6.66
CA PRO A 957 -12.03 -30.38 6.01
C PRO A 957 -10.77 -30.30 6.88
N TYR A 958 -10.36 -31.45 7.42
CA TYR A 958 -9.21 -31.59 8.32
C TYR A 958 -7.87 -31.15 7.69
N ASN A 959 -7.78 -31.20 6.35
CA ASN A 959 -6.55 -30.97 5.57
C ASN A 959 -6.28 -29.50 5.19
N ILE A 960 -7.19 -28.56 5.49
CA ILE A 960 -7.05 -27.16 5.05
C ILE A 960 -6.17 -26.32 5.99
N TYR A 961 -6.13 -26.64 7.29
CA TYR A 961 -5.36 -25.87 8.27
C TYR A 961 -3.93 -26.41 8.43
N ARG A 962 -3.23 -26.60 7.30
CA ARG A 962 -1.82 -27.07 7.25
C ARG A 962 -0.96 -26.19 8.18
N GLY A 963 -0.19 -26.81 9.09
CA GLY A 963 0.71 -26.12 10.02
C GLY A 963 0.21 -25.96 11.47
N MET A 964 -0.99 -26.47 11.80
CA MET A 964 -1.45 -26.59 13.20
C MET A 964 -1.77 -28.05 13.55
N SER A 965 -1.40 -28.48 14.76
CA SER A 965 -1.81 -29.79 15.30
C SER A 965 -3.27 -29.74 15.74
N LEU A 966 -4.17 -30.05 14.79
CA LEU A 966 -5.60 -30.23 15.04
C LEU A 966 -5.87 -31.63 15.59
N LYS A 967 -6.65 -31.68 16.67
CA LYS A 967 -7.22 -32.92 17.20
C LYS A 967 -8.71 -32.94 16.93
N SER A 968 -9.28 -34.12 16.74
CA SER A 968 -10.70 -34.32 16.44
C SER A 968 -11.34 -35.30 17.41
N ALA A 969 -12.65 -35.17 17.58
CA ALA A 969 -13.47 -36.21 18.17
C ALA A 969 -14.87 -36.22 17.56
N ALA A 970 -15.42 -37.41 17.38
CA ALA A 970 -16.85 -37.58 17.18
C ALA A 970 -17.56 -37.56 18.54
N TYR A 971 -18.61 -36.74 18.68
CA TYR A 971 -19.40 -36.65 19.90
C TYR A 971 -20.90 -36.78 19.63
N ARG A 972 -21.67 -37.17 20.65
CA ARG A 972 -23.13 -37.32 20.55
C ARG A 972 -23.84 -36.86 21.81
N ARG A 973 -24.72 -35.86 21.69
CA ARG A 973 -25.55 -35.36 22.79
C ARG A 973 -26.58 -36.39 23.27
N SER A 974 -26.90 -36.36 24.56
CA SER A 974 -27.95 -37.18 25.15
C SER A 974 -29.35 -36.78 24.64
N GLY A 975 -30.17 -37.75 24.23
CA GLY A 975 -31.57 -37.52 23.80
C GLY A 975 -31.98 -38.28 22.54
N ARG A 976 -33.29 -38.50 22.36
CA ARG A 976 -33.87 -39.22 21.22
C ARG A 976 -33.63 -38.46 19.91
N GLY A 977 -33.10 -39.14 18.89
CA GLY A 977 -32.89 -38.57 17.54
C GLY A 977 -31.62 -37.74 17.31
N ARG A 978 -30.67 -37.70 18.27
CA ARG A 978 -29.40 -36.96 18.09
C ARG A 978 -28.38 -37.78 17.30
N SER A 979 -27.84 -37.19 16.23
CA SER A 979 -26.77 -37.75 15.39
C SER A 979 -25.39 -37.51 16.00
N TRP A 980 -24.39 -38.25 15.52
CA TRP A 980 -22.98 -37.93 15.78
C TRP A 980 -22.61 -36.63 15.08
N GLN A 981 -21.78 -35.84 15.75
CA GLN A 981 -21.22 -34.57 15.29
C GLN A 981 -19.70 -34.62 15.49
N THR A 982 -18.98 -33.69 14.86
CA THR A 982 -17.52 -33.60 14.89
C THR A 982 -17.10 -32.35 15.66
N ALA A 983 -16.19 -32.54 16.61
CA ALA A 983 -15.50 -31.47 17.32
C ALA A 983 -14.03 -31.46 16.90
N LEU A 984 -13.48 -30.25 16.73
CA LEU A 984 -12.09 -30.00 16.40
C LEU A 984 -11.52 -28.96 17.37
N TRP A 985 -10.28 -29.14 17.81
CA TRP A 985 -9.60 -28.16 18.64
C TRP A 985 -8.09 -28.16 18.39
N LEU A 986 -7.46 -27.07 18.76
CA LEU A 986 -6.00 -26.90 18.69
C LEU A 986 -5.35 -27.50 19.92
N ASP A 987 -4.26 -28.23 19.72
CA ASP A 987 -3.36 -28.90 20.69
C ASP A 987 -3.63 -28.66 22.19
N ARG A 988 -4.81 -29.14 22.63
CA ARG A 988 -5.25 -29.18 24.02
C ARG A 988 -5.45 -30.63 24.43
N ASP A 989 -5.48 -30.85 25.74
CA ASP A 989 -5.88 -32.13 26.31
C ASP A 989 -7.32 -32.50 25.89
N VAL A 990 -7.53 -33.76 25.53
CA VAL A 990 -8.83 -34.29 25.06
C VAL A 990 -9.91 -34.11 26.14
N GLY A 991 -9.54 -34.26 27.42
CA GLY A 991 -10.45 -34.10 28.55
C GLY A 991 -10.94 -32.67 28.71
N VAL A 992 -10.08 -31.68 28.45
CA VAL A 992 -10.46 -30.25 28.49
C VAL A 992 -11.46 -29.92 27.39
N ALA A 993 -11.19 -30.34 26.14
CA ALA A 993 -12.11 -30.12 25.03
C ALA A 993 -13.47 -30.79 25.26
N ARG A 994 -13.46 -32.01 25.79
CA ARG A 994 -14.69 -32.73 26.16
C ARG A 994 -15.46 -31.99 27.26
N ALA A 995 -14.79 -31.54 28.31
CA ALA A 995 -15.43 -30.82 29.42
C ALA A 995 -16.07 -29.50 28.95
N GLU A 996 -15.40 -28.76 28.07
CA GLU A 996 -15.93 -27.52 27.48
C GLU A 996 -17.25 -27.76 26.71
N ILE A 997 -17.30 -28.85 25.93
CA ILE A 997 -18.50 -29.27 25.22
C ILE A 997 -19.60 -29.73 26.19
N GLU A 998 -19.27 -30.52 27.22
CA GLU A 998 -20.24 -31.00 28.22
C GLU A 998 -20.84 -29.85 29.04
N VAL A 999 -20.05 -28.82 29.36
CA VAL A 999 -20.51 -27.60 30.05
C VAL A 999 -21.51 -26.83 29.19
N ALA A 1000 -21.22 -26.64 27.90
CA ALA A 1000 -22.09 -25.86 27.01
C ALA A 1000 -23.35 -26.62 26.54
N LEU A 1001 -23.22 -27.94 26.28
CA LEU A 1001 -24.27 -28.72 25.61
C LEU A 1001 -25.00 -29.72 26.52
N GLY A 1002 -24.51 -29.93 27.75
CA GLY A 1002 -24.95 -30.96 28.67
C GLY A 1002 -24.23 -32.30 28.49
N PRO A 1003 -24.58 -33.34 29.28
CA PRO A 1003 -23.87 -34.62 29.28
C PRO A 1003 -23.92 -35.32 27.91
N LEU A 1004 -22.76 -35.80 27.46
CA LEU A 1004 -22.60 -36.51 26.20
C LEU A 1004 -22.89 -38.00 26.37
N SER A 1005 -23.63 -38.58 25.42
CA SER A 1005 -23.95 -40.00 25.34
C SER A 1005 -22.87 -40.83 24.63
N GLY A 1006 -21.94 -40.17 23.93
CA GLY A 1006 -20.83 -40.82 23.25
C GLY A 1006 -19.73 -39.82 22.88
N TRP A 1007 -18.48 -40.27 22.99
CA TRP A 1007 -17.26 -39.53 22.65
C TRP A 1007 -16.24 -40.51 22.05
N LYS A 1008 -15.66 -40.16 20.90
CA LYS A 1008 -14.62 -40.93 20.21
C LYS A 1008 -13.56 -39.95 19.70
N SER A 1009 -12.45 -39.82 20.41
CA SER A 1009 -11.30 -39.03 19.94
C SER A 1009 -10.47 -39.81 18.94
N GLU A 1010 -9.92 -39.11 17.95
CA GLU A 1010 -8.91 -39.63 17.01
C GLU A 1010 -7.52 -39.10 17.36
#